data_AF-A0A7V2MCQ2-F1
#
_entry.id   AF-A0A7V2MCQ2-F1
#
_cell.length_a   1.000
_cell.length_b   1.000
_cell.length_c   1.000
_cell.angle_alpha   90.00
_cell.angle_beta   90.00
_cell.angle_gamma   90.00
#
_symmetry.space_group_name_H-M   'P 1'
#
loop_
_entity.id
_entity.type
_entity.pdbx_description
1 polymer ?
#
loop_
_entity_poly.entity_id
_entity_poly.type
_entity_poly.pdbx_seq_one_letter_code
_entity_poly.pdbx_strand_id
1 'polypeptide(L)'
;MRNRGIIDGVIRFGRSILRADRRAAELTPTFIDPLEGRVLLSSFLCPLSGFLNSQLQSLTNNIGTMAANTPIPVSGQTIGQICGVTNLFAGFNPVLTNALCNTYGDGPVEDLRTAIFNAMQPYLFDRNGVGGVERTDVEIPVFNIATQDVRVVFSMDYTAAPLNCSLGTALPSLPFKINSGGIIVTPGFHYDNFTFGLNAGTPYFDASPTNELSIRLSAKLDRTQPVTGSMGFLKITATDAAPIGQPATTGIENGVMTLDVINSGGVPTPAFNSLRFTAQTKFDLNVRTADVGAAQGKLHVPDARFRFRMNWDFVNANPAAGFSSWGLPPQVFFDNVELNLGGFLNHEMLPIAKDLQKITRQLQPVFDVLKARVPILSELSELVGGGEINLIKLNNVISQTGIIPTGIQNLLNLTLKLAEVGDALNQIDLNNGPVVNNAWIPMGSFDLSPNAPLQSLPPSLFSATVANWNNLAIASGTSIDLNFVKNWIAANVTAPLGNQIVGLIDVLNGNDAQDGAWIKYPILDDPKQGLYKLILGQGANVDLVRATFRLQNTPLNLQFDLPTPIDVFDIRLTFNINPDIYVRGGFDTFGLRQSVTDPTPDIGDIRNGLWLDPTSHARVQGFGGLGPVFGTGVLEFTLQGGVTADFRADPVPEIISALPDPSKIRVFIDLQNSPKLLVITGSVDIALRLGVRIGVDTPLGFVGIEPSYDYGLVDLLRLEEYVPNPFYLAPSPIASLDPNTKVLTLNLGSLARRQARGIEVNQINEQYRISRISDN
;
A
#
# COMPACT_ATOMS: atom_id res chain seq x y z
N MET A 1 76.58 1.92 16.37
CA MET A 1 76.66 1.76 17.85
C MET A 1 76.28 0.30 18.11
N ARG A 2 77.11 -0.60 18.68
CA ARG A 2 77.73 -0.66 20.03
C ARG A 2 76.67 -0.59 21.14
N ASN A 3 76.51 -1.53 22.09
CA ASN A 3 77.08 -2.89 22.34
C ASN A 3 75.92 -3.89 22.63
N ARG A 4 76.01 -5.23 22.78
CA ARG A 4 77.02 -6.27 23.09
C ARG A 4 77.38 -6.55 24.57
N GLY A 5 76.93 -7.72 25.07
CA GLY A 5 77.22 -8.37 26.37
C GLY A 5 76.10 -9.40 26.65
N ILE A 6 76.26 -10.70 26.91
CA ILE A 6 77.36 -11.57 27.38
C ILE A 6 77.71 -11.42 28.88
N ILE A 7 77.24 -12.38 29.68
CA ILE A 7 77.96 -13.03 30.79
C ILE A 7 77.66 -14.54 30.71
N ASP A 8 78.62 -15.37 31.10
CA ASP A 8 78.62 -16.85 30.99
C ASP A 8 78.53 -17.52 32.39
N GLY A 9 78.25 -18.83 32.47
CA GLY A 9 77.80 -19.48 33.72
C GLY A 9 78.10 -20.99 33.87
N VAL A 10 79.32 -21.42 33.55
CA VAL A 10 79.78 -22.82 33.68
C VAL A 10 80.32 -23.15 35.09
N ILE A 11 80.02 -24.34 35.65
CA ILE A 11 80.70 -25.14 36.73
C ILE A 11 79.64 -26.03 37.44
N ARG A 12 79.82 -27.33 37.77
CA ARG A 12 80.91 -28.33 37.58
C ARG A 12 80.34 -29.76 37.55
N PHE A 13 81.04 -30.69 36.91
CA PHE A 13 80.89 -32.14 37.15
C PHE A 13 81.67 -32.58 38.41
N GLY A 14 81.22 -33.67 39.06
CA GLY A 14 81.95 -34.34 40.14
C GLY A 14 81.69 -35.85 40.19
N ARG A 15 82.75 -36.66 40.00
CA ARG A 15 82.76 -38.11 40.20
C ARG A 15 83.72 -38.46 41.35
N SER A 16 83.26 -39.19 42.36
CA SER A 16 84.08 -39.92 43.35
C SER A 16 83.16 -40.92 44.07
N ILE A 17 83.14 -42.21 43.68
CA ILE A 17 84.02 -43.31 44.11
C ILE A 17 83.64 -43.89 45.49
N LEU A 18 83.15 -45.12 45.44
CA LEU A 18 83.22 -46.21 46.43
C LEU A 18 83.20 -45.89 47.94
N ARG A 19 82.14 -46.38 48.60
CA ARG A 19 82.30 -47.44 49.61
C ARG A 19 81.08 -48.35 49.61
N ALA A 20 81.31 -49.66 49.73
CA ALA A 20 80.26 -50.63 49.97
C ALA A 20 80.14 -50.85 51.49
N ASP A 21 78.92 -51.03 51.97
CA ASP A 21 78.70 -51.66 53.27
C ASP A 21 77.52 -52.64 53.16
N ARG A 22 77.71 -53.85 53.66
CA ARG A 22 76.70 -54.92 53.63
C ARG A 22 75.99 -54.95 54.97
N ARG A 23 74.75 -54.46 55.00
CA ARG A 23 73.78 -54.88 56.02
C ARG A 23 72.50 -55.34 55.35
N ALA A 24 72.25 -56.65 55.44
CA ALA A 24 70.93 -57.19 55.15
C ALA A 24 69.99 -56.73 56.26
N ALA A 25 68.88 -56.12 55.86
CA ALA A 25 67.70 -55.90 56.68
C ALA A 25 66.51 -56.40 55.87
N GLU A 26 65.61 -57.14 56.51
CA GLU A 26 64.48 -57.77 55.82
C GLU A 26 63.43 -56.72 55.45
N LEU A 27 63.37 -56.37 54.16
CA LEU A 27 62.26 -55.60 53.60
C LEU A 27 61.14 -56.56 53.21
N THR A 28 60.21 -56.80 54.13
CA THR A 28 58.94 -57.47 53.84
C THR A 28 58.15 -56.64 52.82
N PRO A 29 57.73 -57.21 51.67
CA PRO A 29 57.03 -56.47 50.61
C PRO A 29 55.55 -56.27 50.94
N THR A 30 55.25 -55.54 52.02
CA THR A 30 53.88 -55.21 52.46
C THR A 30 53.44 -53.83 51.98
N PHE A 31 53.57 -53.59 50.67
CA PHE A 31 53.03 -52.41 49.99
C PHE A 31 52.63 -52.70 48.53
N ILE A 32 52.03 -53.88 48.30
CA ILE A 32 51.07 -54.04 47.21
C ILE A 32 49.70 -53.68 47.79
N ASP A 33 49.38 -52.38 47.73
CA ASP A 33 48.06 -51.84 48.00
C ASP A 33 47.07 -52.43 46.96
N PRO A 34 45.81 -52.78 47.31
CA PRO A 34 44.93 -53.56 46.43
C PRO A 34 44.37 -52.74 45.26
N LEU A 35 45.22 -52.50 44.25
CA LEU A 35 44.85 -51.93 42.95
C LEU A 35 43.94 -52.88 42.15
N GLU A 36 43.97 -54.19 42.44
CA GLU A 36 43.19 -55.21 41.74
C GLU A 36 41.66 -55.12 41.96
N GLY A 37 41.20 -54.29 42.92
CA GLY A 37 39.78 -54.01 43.14
C GLY A 37 39.26 -52.72 42.48
N ARG A 38 40.12 -51.94 41.81
CA ARG A 38 39.81 -50.59 41.33
C ARG A 38 39.14 -50.59 39.95
N VAL A 39 37.80 -50.60 39.95
CA VAL A 39 36.99 -50.47 38.74
C VAL A 39 37.01 -49.01 38.26
N LEU A 40 37.67 -48.74 37.14
CA LEU A 40 37.73 -47.41 36.54
C LEU A 40 36.32 -46.93 36.14
N LEU A 41 35.77 -45.95 36.87
CA LEU A 41 34.44 -45.37 36.62
C LEU A 41 34.26 -44.88 35.17
N SER A 42 35.32 -44.42 34.50
CA SER A 42 35.28 -44.02 33.10
C SER A 42 34.90 -45.18 32.15
N SER A 43 35.30 -46.43 32.41
CA SER A 43 34.90 -47.57 31.57
C SER A 43 33.40 -47.88 31.67
N PHE A 44 32.79 -47.53 32.80
CA PHE A 44 31.38 -47.70 33.13
C PHE A 44 30.51 -46.51 32.67
N LEU A 45 31.02 -45.27 32.75
CA LEU A 45 30.26 -44.04 32.45
C LEU A 45 30.43 -43.54 31.00
N CYS A 46 31.52 -43.87 30.30
CA CYS A 46 31.69 -43.51 28.89
C CYS A 46 30.58 -44.05 27.95
N PRO A 47 30.06 -45.29 28.10
CA PRO A 47 28.92 -45.77 27.31
C PRO A 47 27.64 -44.95 27.53
N LEU A 48 27.36 -44.56 28.78
CA LEU A 48 26.23 -43.68 29.13
C LEU A 48 26.38 -42.29 28.50
N SER A 49 27.59 -41.74 28.51
CA SER A 49 27.92 -40.47 27.85
C SER A 49 27.70 -40.54 26.33
N GLY A 50 28.11 -41.63 25.67
CA GLY A 50 27.84 -41.86 24.25
C GLY A 50 26.35 -41.96 23.91
N PHE A 51 25.59 -42.66 24.74
CA PHE A 51 24.12 -42.72 24.65
C PHE A 51 23.50 -41.33 24.77
N LEU A 52 23.81 -40.59 25.85
CA LEU A 52 23.27 -39.25 26.11
C LEU A 52 23.58 -38.26 24.99
N ASN A 53 24.78 -38.31 24.43
CA ASN A 53 25.15 -37.49 23.28
C ASN A 53 24.20 -37.72 22.09
N SER A 54 23.89 -38.99 21.78
CA SER A 54 22.93 -39.34 20.72
C SER A 54 21.52 -38.85 21.06
N GLN A 55 21.08 -39.02 22.30
CA GLN A 55 19.72 -38.60 22.71
C GLN A 55 19.55 -37.08 22.72
N LEU A 56 20.54 -36.33 23.20
CA LEU A 56 20.53 -34.87 23.21
C LEU A 56 20.65 -34.30 21.79
N GLN A 57 21.43 -34.92 20.90
CA GLN A 57 21.42 -34.58 19.48
C GLN A 57 20.04 -34.85 18.84
N SER A 58 19.41 -35.99 19.11
CA SER A 58 18.07 -36.29 18.63
C SER A 58 17.03 -35.28 19.15
N LEU A 59 17.05 -34.94 20.44
CA LEU A 59 16.19 -33.91 21.02
C LEU A 59 16.41 -32.55 20.35
N THR A 60 17.66 -32.14 20.16
CA THR A 60 18.04 -30.89 19.48
C THR A 60 17.52 -30.85 18.03
N ASN A 61 17.74 -31.93 17.28
CA ASN A 61 17.27 -32.05 15.90
C ASN A 61 15.75 -32.05 15.82
N ASN A 62 15.07 -32.79 16.71
CA ASN A 62 13.62 -32.85 16.76
C ASN A 62 13.01 -31.47 17.09
N ILE A 63 13.65 -30.69 17.96
CA ILE A 63 13.27 -29.30 18.26
C ILE A 63 13.50 -28.39 17.04
N GLY A 64 14.59 -28.58 16.28
CA GLY A 64 14.75 -27.94 14.96
C GLY A 64 13.66 -28.32 13.95
N THR A 65 13.13 -29.54 14.02
CA THR A 65 11.96 -29.97 13.24
C THR A 65 10.61 -29.54 13.83
N MET A 66 10.56 -28.64 14.83
CA MET A 66 9.33 -27.95 15.26
C MET A 66 8.87 -26.90 14.22
N ALA A 67 8.80 -27.32 12.97
CA ALA A 67 8.11 -26.64 11.88
C ALA A 67 6.60 -26.76 12.10
N ALA A 68 6.08 -25.99 13.06
CA ALA A 68 4.67 -25.65 13.14
C ALA A 68 4.18 -25.20 11.75
N ASN A 69 2.97 -25.58 11.33
CA ASN A 69 2.39 -25.10 10.06
C ASN A 69 2.14 -23.57 10.05
N THR A 70 2.32 -22.94 11.20
CA THR A 70 1.96 -21.56 11.49
C THR A 70 3.18 -20.79 12.04
N PRO A 71 3.56 -19.65 11.42
CA PRO A 71 4.56 -18.76 11.97
C PRO A 71 4.06 -17.99 13.21
N ILE A 72 4.98 -17.57 14.09
CA ILE A 72 4.67 -16.71 15.25
C ILE A 72 4.89 -15.23 14.86
N PRO A 73 4.00 -14.30 15.25
CA PRO A 73 4.19 -12.86 15.06
C PRO A 73 5.50 -12.33 15.63
N VAL A 74 5.87 -11.11 15.20
CA VAL A 74 7.16 -10.46 15.50
C VAL A 74 8.35 -11.17 14.84
N SER A 75 8.45 -12.50 14.86
CA SER A 75 9.44 -13.27 14.10
C SER A 75 9.04 -13.49 12.64
N GLY A 76 7.78 -13.85 12.38
CA GLY A 76 7.32 -14.32 11.07
C GLY A 76 7.85 -15.70 10.66
N GLN A 77 8.55 -16.40 11.56
CA GLN A 77 9.07 -17.76 11.36
C GLN A 77 8.28 -18.77 12.19
N THR A 78 8.36 -20.05 11.84
CA THR A 78 7.85 -21.16 12.68
C THR A 78 8.80 -21.42 13.85
N ILE A 79 8.32 -22.08 14.91
CA ILE A 79 9.06 -22.27 16.18
C ILE A 79 10.50 -22.78 15.99
N GLY A 80 10.67 -23.92 15.30
CA GLY A 80 11.98 -24.53 15.07
C GLY A 80 12.89 -23.72 14.14
N GLN A 81 12.36 -22.69 13.47
CA GLN A 81 13.11 -21.77 12.61
C GLN A 81 13.49 -20.46 13.33
N ILE A 82 12.97 -20.20 14.53
CA ILE A 82 13.37 -19.03 15.32
C ILE A 82 14.84 -19.17 15.70
N CYS A 83 15.61 -18.14 15.37
CA CYS A 83 17.03 -18.02 15.64
C CYS A 83 17.45 -18.50 17.05
N GLY A 84 18.46 -19.37 17.09
CA GLY A 84 19.05 -19.86 18.34
C GLY A 84 18.25 -20.92 19.10
N VAL A 85 16.94 -21.09 18.85
CA VAL A 85 16.12 -22.12 19.52
C VAL A 85 16.70 -23.52 19.26
N THR A 86 17.13 -23.78 18.02
CA THR A 86 17.83 -25.02 17.62
C THR A 86 19.16 -25.25 18.31
N ASN A 87 19.78 -24.21 18.88
CA ASN A 87 21.14 -24.25 19.41
C ASN A 87 21.18 -24.24 20.95
N LEU A 88 20.02 -24.04 21.61
CA LEU A 88 19.88 -24.00 23.07
C LEU A 88 20.53 -25.21 23.76
N PHE A 89 20.27 -26.41 23.24
CA PHE A 89 20.69 -27.68 23.83
C PHE A 89 22.12 -28.10 23.41
N ALA A 90 22.67 -27.46 22.37
CA ALA A 90 24.00 -27.78 21.84
C ALA A 90 25.14 -27.37 22.78
N GLY A 91 24.92 -26.40 23.67
CA GLY A 91 25.94 -25.89 24.60
C GLY A 91 26.26 -26.83 25.77
N PHE A 92 25.25 -27.46 26.38
CA PHE A 92 25.44 -28.27 27.59
C PHE A 92 25.77 -29.74 27.30
N ASN A 93 25.30 -30.29 26.18
CA ASN A 93 25.58 -31.67 25.78
C ASN A 93 27.09 -32.02 25.88
N PRO A 94 28.03 -31.30 25.21
CA PRO A 94 29.46 -31.58 25.33
C PRO A 94 30.01 -31.37 26.75
N VAL A 95 29.36 -30.55 27.59
CA VAL A 95 29.78 -30.31 28.97
C VAL A 95 29.43 -31.51 29.86
N LEU A 96 28.18 -31.96 29.80
CA LEU A 96 27.69 -33.13 30.54
C LEU A 96 28.43 -34.42 30.11
N THR A 97 28.58 -34.65 28.81
CA THR A 97 29.24 -35.85 28.29
C THR A 97 30.72 -35.90 28.67
N ASN A 98 31.42 -34.76 28.69
CA ASN A 98 32.80 -34.70 29.17
C ASN A 98 32.91 -34.89 30.69
N ALA A 99 31.96 -34.40 31.49
CA ALA A 99 31.95 -34.63 32.93
C ALA A 99 31.83 -36.12 33.27
N LEU A 100 30.92 -36.83 32.60
CA LEU A 100 30.73 -38.28 32.76
C LEU A 100 31.98 -39.08 32.34
N CYS A 101 32.60 -38.76 31.20
CA CYS A 101 33.79 -39.46 30.73
C CYS A 101 35.06 -39.21 31.56
N ASN A 102 35.22 -38.00 32.10
CA ASN A 102 36.43 -37.56 32.82
C ASN A 102 36.30 -37.62 34.35
N THR A 103 35.31 -38.36 34.88
CA THR A 103 35.24 -38.67 36.31
C THR A 103 36.27 -39.77 36.62
N TYR A 104 37.47 -39.37 37.04
CA TYR A 104 38.56 -40.27 37.45
C TYR A 104 38.60 -40.43 38.97
N GLY A 105 38.40 -41.64 39.46
CA GLY A 105 38.55 -41.99 40.87
C GLY A 105 37.96 -43.37 41.18
N ASP A 106 38.36 -43.91 42.33
CA ASP A 106 37.81 -45.14 42.91
C ASP A 106 36.78 -44.81 44.01
N GLY A 107 36.34 -43.55 44.04
CA GLY A 107 35.64 -42.93 45.15
C GLY A 107 34.11 -42.92 45.02
N PRO A 108 33.44 -42.37 46.05
CA PRO A 108 32.00 -42.48 46.20
C PRO A 108 31.21 -41.63 45.20
N VAL A 109 29.89 -41.81 45.22
CA VAL A 109 28.86 -41.01 44.53
C VAL A 109 29.09 -39.48 44.59
N GLU A 110 29.76 -38.99 45.63
CA GLU A 110 30.16 -37.59 45.79
C GLU A 110 31.09 -37.08 44.69
N ASP A 111 31.99 -37.92 44.15
CA ASP A 111 32.96 -37.52 43.13
C ASP A 111 32.26 -37.30 41.79
N LEU A 112 31.38 -38.22 41.39
CA LEU A 112 30.51 -38.07 40.22
C LEU A 112 29.59 -36.85 40.37
N ARG A 113 28.98 -36.65 41.56
CA ARG A 113 28.16 -35.47 41.84
C ARG A 113 28.95 -34.18 41.68
N THR A 114 30.17 -34.15 42.21
CA THR A 114 31.06 -32.97 42.15
C THR A 114 31.55 -32.69 40.73
N ALA A 115 31.87 -33.73 39.95
CA ALA A 115 32.23 -33.59 38.54
C ALA A 115 31.09 -33.03 37.68
N ILE A 116 29.87 -33.57 37.84
CA ILE A 116 28.67 -33.08 37.16
C ILE A 116 28.36 -31.64 37.59
N PHE A 117 28.34 -31.35 38.90
CA PHE A 117 28.06 -30.01 39.43
C PHE A 117 29.03 -28.95 38.90
N ASN A 118 30.35 -29.22 39.01
CA ASN A 118 31.38 -28.26 38.57
C ASN A 118 31.34 -27.98 37.06
N ALA A 119 30.94 -28.96 36.24
CA ALA A 119 30.78 -28.79 34.81
C ALA A 119 29.46 -28.08 34.45
N MET A 120 28.35 -28.53 35.04
CA MET A 120 26.99 -28.10 34.71
C MET A 120 26.53 -26.82 35.41
N GLN A 121 27.32 -26.25 36.31
CA GLN A 121 27.05 -24.97 37.02
C GLN A 121 26.37 -23.87 36.16
N PRO A 122 26.77 -23.58 34.91
CA PRO A 122 26.11 -22.58 34.05
C PRO A 122 24.71 -22.94 33.54
N TYR A 123 24.23 -24.15 33.82
CA TYR A 123 22.98 -24.73 33.33
C TYR A 123 22.11 -25.35 34.44
N LEU A 124 22.58 -25.40 35.70
CA LEU A 124 21.84 -26.02 36.81
C LEU A 124 20.86 -25.04 37.44
N PHE A 125 19.75 -25.58 37.96
CA PHE A 125 18.71 -24.86 38.67
C PHE A 125 18.60 -25.33 40.13
N ASP A 126 18.17 -24.44 41.03
CA ASP A 126 17.85 -24.78 42.42
C ASP A 126 16.59 -25.67 42.44
N ARG A 127 16.82 -26.97 42.63
CA ARG A 127 15.81 -28.03 42.65
C ARG A 127 15.36 -28.34 44.08
N ASN A 128 16.17 -28.00 45.09
CA ASN A 128 15.91 -28.34 46.48
C ASN A 128 15.27 -27.20 47.31
N GLY A 129 15.31 -25.97 46.81
CA GLY A 129 14.60 -24.80 47.33
C GLY A 129 15.35 -23.98 48.38
N VAL A 130 16.68 -24.09 48.47
CA VAL A 130 17.50 -23.35 49.46
C VAL A 130 17.76 -21.87 49.09
N GLY A 131 17.42 -21.45 47.88
CA GLY A 131 17.64 -20.09 47.37
C GLY A 131 18.95 -19.92 46.60
N GLY A 132 19.48 -20.99 46.01
CA GLY A 132 20.75 -20.99 45.29
C GLY A 132 21.11 -22.35 44.68
N VAL A 133 21.93 -22.34 43.63
CA VAL A 133 22.37 -23.55 42.92
C VAL A 133 23.53 -24.19 43.67
N GLU A 134 23.25 -25.25 44.42
CA GLU A 134 24.20 -25.95 45.29
C GLU A 134 24.52 -27.36 44.77
N ARG A 135 25.57 -27.97 45.33
CA ARG A 135 26.01 -29.32 44.95
C ARG A 135 24.92 -30.39 45.19
N THR A 136 23.95 -30.11 46.06
CA THR A 136 22.79 -30.94 46.36
C THR A 136 21.73 -30.99 45.26
N ASP A 137 21.73 -30.06 44.30
CA ASP A 137 20.78 -30.07 43.17
C ASP A 137 21.06 -31.19 42.16
N VAL A 138 22.29 -31.72 42.18
CA VAL A 138 22.67 -32.95 41.46
C VAL A 138 22.43 -34.15 42.37
N GLU A 139 21.21 -34.68 42.33
CA GLU A 139 20.85 -35.89 43.07
C GLU A 139 21.35 -37.14 42.33
N ILE A 140 21.86 -38.12 43.07
CA ILE A 140 22.24 -39.43 42.52
C ILE A 140 21.65 -40.52 43.43
N PRO A 141 20.33 -40.79 43.33
CA PRO A 141 19.64 -41.69 44.25
C PRO A 141 19.99 -43.18 44.09
N VAL A 142 20.64 -43.56 42.98
CA VAL A 142 21.15 -44.92 42.75
C VAL A 142 22.58 -44.84 42.25
N PHE A 143 23.50 -45.55 42.91
CA PHE A 143 24.89 -45.69 42.50
C PHE A 143 25.43 -47.05 43.01
N ASN A 144 25.43 -48.07 42.15
CA ASN A 144 25.90 -49.41 42.47
C ASN A 144 26.78 -49.96 41.33
N ILE A 145 28.10 -49.94 41.55
CA ILE A 145 29.10 -50.40 40.59
C ILE A 145 28.97 -51.91 40.31
N ALA A 146 28.53 -52.72 41.28
CA ALA A 146 28.46 -54.17 41.17
C ALA A 146 27.29 -54.67 40.32
N THR A 147 26.15 -53.97 40.35
CA THR A 147 25.00 -54.24 39.46
C THR A 147 25.00 -53.37 38.20
N GLN A 148 25.96 -52.44 38.08
CA GLN A 148 26.02 -51.45 37.01
C GLN A 148 24.78 -50.55 36.95
N ASP A 149 24.26 -50.17 38.12
CA ASP A 149 23.12 -49.25 38.25
C ASP A 149 23.57 -47.84 38.63
N VAL A 150 23.11 -46.83 37.90
CA VAL A 150 23.25 -45.40 38.24
C VAL A 150 21.94 -44.71 37.90
N ARG A 151 21.46 -43.80 38.75
CA ARG A 151 20.41 -42.81 38.42
C ARG A 151 20.91 -41.44 38.81
N VAL A 152 20.94 -40.50 37.87
CA VAL A 152 21.26 -39.08 38.10
C VAL A 152 20.01 -38.26 37.84
N VAL A 153 19.74 -37.27 38.69
CA VAL A 153 18.60 -36.33 38.57
C VAL A 153 19.09 -34.92 38.88
N PHE A 154 18.77 -33.95 38.03
CA PHE A 154 18.89 -32.51 38.33
C PHE A 154 17.88 -31.72 37.49
N SER A 155 17.58 -30.49 37.89
CA SER A 155 16.81 -29.56 37.02
C SER A 155 17.78 -28.59 36.35
N MET A 156 17.50 -28.26 35.09
CA MET A 156 18.33 -27.34 34.29
C MET A 156 17.58 -26.04 33.99
N ASP A 157 18.30 -24.94 33.95
CA ASP A 157 17.82 -23.65 33.51
C ASP A 157 18.91 -22.88 32.74
N TYR A 158 18.56 -22.33 31.58
CA TYR A 158 19.50 -21.60 30.75
C TYR A 158 18.82 -20.47 29.97
N THR A 159 19.59 -19.41 29.71
CA THR A 159 19.21 -18.31 28.82
C THR A 159 20.41 -17.98 27.95
N ALA A 160 20.24 -18.07 26.63
CA ALA A 160 21.30 -17.81 25.67
C ALA A 160 21.60 -16.30 25.54
N ALA A 161 22.75 -15.98 24.95
CA ALA A 161 23.04 -14.61 24.54
C ALA A 161 22.01 -14.12 23.51
N PRO A 162 21.61 -12.83 23.51
CA PRO A 162 20.65 -12.30 22.54
C PRO A 162 21.17 -12.37 21.10
N LEU A 163 20.27 -12.64 20.15
CA LEU A 163 20.56 -12.82 18.73
C LEU A 163 19.75 -11.83 17.89
N ASN A 164 20.31 -11.36 16.77
CA ASN A 164 19.61 -10.52 15.80
C ASN A 164 18.96 -11.39 14.72
N CYS A 165 17.65 -11.21 14.51
CA CYS A 165 16.82 -12.11 13.71
C CYS A 165 15.81 -11.35 12.85
N SER A 166 15.16 -12.04 11.90
CA SER A 166 14.16 -11.44 11.01
C SER A 166 12.92 -10.97 11.77
N LEU A 167 12.46 -9.75 11.45
CA LEU A 167 11.16 -9.24 11.86
C LEU A 167 10.08 -9.68 10.85
N GLY A 168 8.92 -10.13 11.33
CA GLY A 168 7.81 -10.56 10.50
C GLY A 168 6.45 -10.55 11.21
N THR A 169 5.36 -10.34 10.47
CA THR A 169 4.01 -10.17 11.05
C THR A 169 3.27 -11.48 11.33
N ALA A 170 3.67 -12.58 10.69
CA ALA A 170 2.95 -13.86 10.67
C ALA A 170 1.48 -13.80 10.20
N LEU A 171 1.05 -12.70 9.58
CA LEU A 171 -0.26 -12.57 8.95
C LEU A 171 -0.10 -12.41 7.43
N PRO A 172 -0.20 -13.51 6.65
CA PRO A 172 -0.13 -13.43 5.19
C PRO A 172 -1.28 -12.63 4.58
N SER A 173 -2.39 -12.48 5.31
CA SER A 173 -3.53 -11.63 4.94
C SER A 173 -3.40 -10.17 5.36
N LEU A 174 -2.24 -9.74 5.85
CA LEU A 174 -1.96 -8.34 6.12
C LEU A 174 -1.09 -7.80 4.97
N PRO A 175 -1.39 -6.64 4.38
CA PRO A 175 -0.61 -6.10 3.26
C PRO A 175 0.72 -5.49 3.73
N PHE A 176 1.30 -5.97 4.83
CA PHE A 176 2.55 -5.53 5.42
C PHE A 176 3.67 -6.50 5.03
N LYS A 177 4.44 -6.14 4.01
CA LYS A 177 5.70 -6.83 3.68
C LYS A 177 6.86 -6.11 4.35
N ILE A 178 7.73 -6.86 5.02
CA ILE A 178 8.96 -6.35 5.63
C ILE A 178 10.15 -6.77 4.76
N ASN A 179 11.01 -5.80 4.44
CA ASN A 179 12.20 -5.96 3.60
C ASN A 179 13.49 -5.80 4.42
N SER A 180 13.49 -4.94 5.44
CA SER A 180 14.59 -4.78 6.39
C SER A 180 14.07 -4.37 7.77
N GLY A 181 14.96 -4.44 8.77
CA GLY A 181 14.59 -4.37 10.19
C GLY A 181 14.64 -5.76 10.81
N GLY A 182 14.86 -5.82 12.12
CA GLY A 182 15.08 -7.07 12.83
C GLY A 182 14.58 -7.02 14.27
N ILE A 183 14.71 -8.15 14.93
CA ILE A 183 14.37 -8.34 16.35
C ILE A 183 15.58 -8.90 17.08
N ILE A 184 15.76 -8.45 18.32
CA ILE A 184 16.69 -9.03 19.28
C ILE A 184 15.93 -10.10 20.04
N VAL A 185 16.24 -11.37 19.79
CA VAL A 185 15.62 -12.54 20.44
C VAL A 185 16.56 -13.07 21.51
N THR A 186 16.04 -13.30 22.71
CA THR A 186 16.76 -13.99 23.78
C THR A 186 16.01 -15.30 24.08
N PRO A 187 16.45 -16.43 23.49
CA PRO A 187 15.87 -17.73 23.76
C PRO A 187 16.50 -18.36 25.02
N GLY A 188 15.77 -19.25 25.67
CA GLY A 188 16.24 -20.02 26.82
C GLY A 188 15.49 -21.34 26.95
N PHE A 189 15.88 -22.17 27.91
CA PHE A 189 15.13 -23.37 28.28
C PHE A 189 15.16 -23.61 29.78
N HIS A 190 14.20 -24.39 30.24
CA HIS A 190 14.15 -25.03 31.54
C HIS A 190 13.82 -26.51 31.32
N TYR A 191 14.52 -27.42 31.99
CA TYR A 191 14.23 -28.86 31.97
C TYR A 191 14.14 -29.33 33.42
N ASP A 192 12.93 -29.58 33.91
CA ASP A 192 12.74 -30.05 35.28
C ASP A 192 13.01 -31.56 35.43
N ASN A 193 13.64 -31.97 36.53
CA ASN A 193 13.92 -33.36 36.88
C ASN A 193 14.56 -34.18 35.73
N PHE A 194 15.46 -33.57 34.96
CA PHE A 194 16.25 -34.22 33.90
C PHE A 194 16.96 -35.45 34.47
N THR A 195 16.49 -36.63 34.05
CA THR A 195 16.84 -37.91 34.68
C THR A 195 17.36 -38.91 33.66
N PHE A 196 18.51 -39.51 33.98
CA PHE A 196 19.14 -40.52 33.15
C PHE A 196 19.92 -41.51 34.00
N GLY A 197 20.39 -42.60 33.40
CA GLY A 197 21.14 -43.59 34.15
C GLY A 197 21.54 -44.85 33.40
N LEU A 198 21.99 -45.82 34.17
CA LEU A 198 22.25 -47.20 33.78
C LEU A 198 21.39 -48.11 34.66
N ASN A 199 20.78 -49.12 34.08
CA ASN A 199 20.01 -50.16 34.78
C ASN A 199 20.52 -51.52 34.27
N ALA A 200 21.14 -52.32 35.15
CA ALA A 200 21.90 -53.51 34.78
C ALA A 200 22.90 -53.26 33.62
N GLY A 201 23.60 -52.12 33.66
CA GLY A 201 24.53 -51.68 32.60
C GLY A 201 23.87 -51.20 31.29
N THR A 202 22.54 -51.24 31.17
CA THR A 202 21.81 -50.72 30.01
C THR A 202 21.50 -49.23 30.21
N PRO A 203 21.92 -48.32 29.31
CA PRO A 203 21.68 -46.90 29.47
C PRO A 203 20.21 -46.54 29.21
N TYR A 204 19.67 -45.61 30.00
CA TYR A 204 18.29 -45.14 29.87
C TYR A 204 18.17 -43.63 30.05
N PHE A 205 17.08 -43.09 29.51
CA PHE A 205 16.62 -41.71 29.69
C PHE A 205 15.19 -41.79 30.25
N ASP A 206 14.91 -41.09 31.36
CA ASP A 206 13.63 -41.16 32.07
C ASP A 206 12.71 -40.02 31.60
N ALA A 207 11.95 -40.32 30.54
CA ALA A 207 10.91 -39.47 29.96
C ALA A 207 9.52 -39.95 30.44
N SER A 208 9.38 -40.11 31.77
CA SER A 208 8.12 -40.39 32.46
C SER A 208 7.47 -39.19 33.19
N PRO A 209 8.18 -38.08 33.48
CA PRO A 209 7.53 -36.79 33.77
C PRO A 209 6.68 -36.27 32.61
N THR A 210 5.98 -35.16 32.83
CA THR A 210 5.18 -34.46 31.80
C THR A 210 5.33 -32.95 31.97
N ASN A 211 5.32 -32.20 30.86
CA ASN A 211 5.57 -30.76 30.75
C ASN A 211 6.93 -30.33 31.33
N GLU A 212 7.88 -31.27 31.41
CA GLU A 212 9.18 -31.10 32.03
C GLU A 212 10.13 -30.24 31.21
N LEU A 213 9.98 -30.22 29.87
CA LEU A 213 10.72 -29.32 28.99
C LEU A 213 9.91 -28.06 28.70
N SER A 214 10.44 -26.91 29.11
CA SER A 214 9.93 -25.58 28.81
C SER A 214 10.94 -24.76 27.99
N ILE A 215 10.62 -24.42 26.74
CA ILE A 215 11.40 -23.45 25.96
C ILE A 215 10.87 -22.04 26.27
N ARG A 216 11.77 -21.11 26.62
CA ARG A 216 11.45 -19.70 26.87
C ARG A 216 11.89 -18.84 25.69
N LEU A 217 11.06 -17.88 25.32
CA LEU A 217 11.26 -16.98 24.20
C LEU A 217 10.88 -15.56 24.61
N SER A 218 11.85 -14.65 24.54
CA SER A 218 11.59 -13.21 24.59
C SER A 218 12.16 -12.55 23.34
N ALA A 219 11.47 -11.54 22.82
CA ALA A 219 11.93 -10.77 21.67
C ALA A 219 11.55 -9.30 21.80
N LYS A 220 12.36 -8.42 21.22
CA LYS A 220 12.12 -6.97 21.14
C LYS A 220 12.62 -6.44 19.80
N LEU A 221 12.05 -5.35 19.28
CA LEU A 221 12.55 -4.73 18.06
C LEU A 221 14.02 -4.31 18.20
N ASP A 222 14.83 -4.60 17.17
CA ASP A 222 16.14 -3.98 17.04
C ASP A 222 15.96 -2.51 16.60
N ARG A 223 16.15 -1.59 17.55
CA ARG A 223 16.06 -0.14 17.32
C ARG A 223 17.33 0.46 16.69
N THR A 224 18.34 -0.32 16.32
CA THR A 224 19.57 0.21 15.68
C THR A 224 19.35 0.64 14.22
N GLN A 225 18.29 0.15 13.57
CA GLN A 225 17.90 0.50 12.20
C GLN A 225 16.38 0.63 12.11
N PRO A 226 15.84 1.51 11.23
CA PRO A 226 14.42 1.53 10.95
C PRO A 226 13.98 0.25 10.23
N VAL A 227 12.75 -0.18 10.49
CA VAL A 227 12.06 -1.19 9.68
C VAL A 227 11.76 -0.56 8.32
N THR A 228 12.00 -1.28 7.23
CA THR A 228 11.58 -0.86 5.88
C THR A 228 10.83 -1.97 5.17
N GLY A 229 9.89 -1.61 4.31
CA GLY A 229 8.95 -2.57 3.73
C GLY A 229 7.99 -1.95 2.74
N SER A 230 6.82 -2.57 2.59
CA SER A 230 5.67 -1.98 1.93
C SER A 230 4.37 -2.22 2.68
N MET A 231 3.46 -1.24 2.59
CA MET A 231 2.06 -1.32 3.01
C MET A 231 1.20 -1.27 1.73
N GLY A 232 0.58 -2.40 1.39
CA GLY A 232 0.06 -2.61 0.05
C GLY A 232 1.17 -2.49 -0.98
N PHE A 233 1.03 -1.55 -1.92
CA PHE A 233 2.07 -1.20 -2.89
C PHE A 233 3.02 -0.08 -2.41
N LEU A 234 2.60 0.76 -1.47
CA LEU A 234 3.38 1.90 -0.97
C LEU A 234 4.62 1.39 -0.22
N LYS A 235 5.81 1.94 -0.50
CA LYS A 235 6.98 1.69 0.36
C LYS A 235 6.77 2.40 1.70
N ILE A 236 7.28 1.81 2.78
CA ILE A 236 7.21 2.39 4.12
C ILE A 236 8.54 2.31 4.85
N THR A 237 8.77 3.26 5.74
CA THR A 237 9.72 3.16 6.85
C THR A 237 8.96 3.20 8.17
N ALA A 238 9.48 2.53 9.20
CA ALA A 238 8.83 2.47 10.50
C ALA A 238 9.83 2.32 11.65
N THR A 239 9.45 2.80 12.83
CA THR A 239 10.20 2.68 14.09
C THR A 239 9.29 2.16 15.19
N ASP A 240 9.87 1.58 16.25
CA ASP A 240 9.10 1.26 17.47
C ASP A 240 8.33 2.49 17.97
N ALA A 241 7.10 2.29 18.48
CA ALA A 241 6.26 3.40 18.90
C ALA A 241 6.70 4.02 20.23
N ALA A 242 7.37 3.26 21.11
CA ALA A 242 7.92 3.80 22.35
C ALA A 242 9.24 4.57 22.12
N PRO A 243 9.47 5.70 22.84
CA PRO A 243 10.69 6.49 22.72
C PRO A 243 11.99 5.72 22.97
N ILE A 244 13.08 6.23 22.39
CA ILE A 244 14.45 5.79 22.72
C ILE A 244 14.67 5.96 24.24
N GLY A 245 15.17 4.91 24.89
CA GLY A 245 15.35 4.84 26.35
C GLY A 245 14.19 4.22 27.13
N GLN A 246 13.00 4.07 26.54
CA GLN A 246 11.92 3.25 27.12
C GLN A 246 11.97 1.80 26.59
N PRO A 247 11.28 0.83 27.22
CA PRO A 247 11.11 -0.52 26.67
C PRO A 247 10.56 -0.50 25.23
N ALA A 248 10.82 -1.55 24.46
CA ALA A 248 10.22 -1.73 23.13
C ALA A 248 8.75 -2.14 23.28
N THR A 249 7.87 -1.56 22.45
CA THR A 249 6.46 -2.01 22.37
C THR A 249 6.22 -3.03 21.27
N THR A 250 7.15 -3.19 20.32
CA THR A 250 7.18 -4.33 19.41
C THR A 250 8.05 -5.46 19.98
N GLY A 251 7.45 -6.63 20.26
CA GLY A 251 8.12 -7.73 20.94
C GLY A 251 7.26 -8.98 21.22
N ILE A 252 7.93 -10.02 21.71
CA ILE A 252 7.33 -11.22 22.30
C ILE A 252 7.61 -11.16 23.80
N GLU A 253 6.55 -11.00 24.59
CA GLU A 253 6.59 -10.98 26.05
C GLU A 253 6.11 -12.32 26.61
N ASN A 254 6.75 -12.75 27.71
CA ASN A 254 6.36 -13.95 28.48
C ASN A 254 6.20 -15.23 27.64
N GLY A 255 6.95 -15.37 26.56
CA GLY A 255 6.88 -16.54 25.69
C GLY A 255 7.41 -17.79 26.40
N VAL A 256 6.52 -18.73 26.68
CA VAL A 256 6.81 -20.03 27.29
C VAL A 256 6.13 -21.13 26.48
N MET A 257 6.85 -22.23 26.29
CA MET A 257 6.45 -23.34 25.46
C MET A 257 6.72 -24.66 26.17
N THR A 258 5.67 -25.28 26.71
CA THR A 258 5.78 -26.55 27.44
C THR A 258 5.53 -27.72 26.50
N LEU A 259 6.30 -28.80 26.69
CA LEU A 259 6.08 -30.07 26.01
C LEU A 259 6.58 -31.24 26.87
N ASP A 260 5.89 -32.37 26.76
CA ASP A 260 6.38 -33.66 27.26
C ASP A 260 7.47 -34.17 26.31
N VAL A 261 8.56 -34.73 26.83
CA VAL A 261 9.45 -35.58 26.05
C VAL A 261 8.97 -37.03 26.21
N ILE A 262 9.01 -37.82 25.14
CA ILE A 262 8.61 -39.23 25.17
C ILE A 262 9.71 -40.14 24.58
N ASN A 263 9.85 -41.33 25.14
CA ASN A 263 10.78 -42.36 24.64
C ASN A 263 10.19 -43.08 23.42
N SER A 264 10.38 -42.53 22.22
CA SER A 264 9.99 -43.18 20.97
C SER A 264 11.09 -44.13 20.51
N GLY A 265 10.87 -45.45 20.60
CA GLY A 265 11.87 -46.46 20.18
C GLY A 265 13.20 -46.40 20.96
N GLY A 266 13.19 -45.86 22.18
CA GLY A 266 14.41 -45.59 22.96
C GLY A 266 15.11 -44.27 22.65
N VAL A 267 14.47 -43.36 21.90
CA VAL A 267 14.96 -42.01 21.59
C VAL A 267 14.04 -40.95 22.19
N PRO A 268 14.53 -40.05 23.07
CA PRO A 268 13.79 -38.90 23.58
C PRO A 268 13.33 -37.98 22.45
N THR A 269 12.01 -37.87 22.33
CA THR A 269 11.32 -37.21 21.22
C THR A 269 10.28 -36.24 21.78
N PRO A 270 10.28 -34.95 21.40
CA PRO A 270 9.22 -34.01 21.74
C PRO A 270 7.82 -34.53 21.35
N ALA A 271 6.90 -34.60 22.30
CA ALA A 271 5.53 -35.03 22.06
C ALA A 271 4.71 -33.86 21.47
N PHE A 272 4.72 -33.68 20.15
CA PHE A 272 4.05 -32.55 19.46
C PHE A 272 2.55 -32.39 19.76
N ASN A 273 1.87 -33.43 20.26
CA ASN A 273 0.48 -33.38 20.75
C ASN A 273 0.36 -32.73 22.15
N SER A 274 1.38 -32.85 23.00
CA SER A 274 1.47 -32.17 24.31
C SER A 274 1.76 -30.68 24.16
N LEU A 275 2.50 -30.29 23.11
CA LEU A 275 3.06 -28.96 22.90
C LEU A 275 2.03 -27.83 23.12
N ARG A 276 2.29 -26.97 24.11
CA ARG A 276 1.55 -25.72 24.35
C ARG A 276 2.49 -24.53 24.22
N PHE A 277 1.98 -23.43 23.69
CA PHE A 277 2.66 -22.15 23.60
C PHE A 277 1.78 -21.05 24.20
N THR A 278 2.33 -20.31 25.14
CA THR A 278 1.69 -19.16 25.77
C THR A 278 2.64 -17.98 25.68
N ALA A 279 2.18 -16.87 25.12
CA ALA A 279 2.99 -15.66 24.90
C ALA A 279 2.08 -14.47 24.59
N GLN A 280 2.52 -13.26 24.90
CA GLN A 280 1.87 -12.03 24.43
C GLN A 280 2.72 -11.42 23.33
N THR A 281 2.18 -11.29 22.12
CA THR A 281 2.92 -10.70 20.99
C THR A 281 2.33 -9.36 20.60
N LYS A 282 3.20 -8.37 20.51
CA LYS A 282 2.86 -6.98 20.24
C LYS A 282 3.68 -6.49 19.07
N PHE A 283 3.02 -5.81 18.15
CA PHE A 283 3.60 -5.07 17.06
C PHE A 283 3.06 -3.66 17.20
N ASP A 284 3.93 -2.67 17.37
CA ASP A 284 3.53 -1.31 17.70
C ASP A 284 4.57 -0.36 17.13
N LEU A 285 4.31 0.10 15.91
CA LEU A 285 5.23 0.89 15.11
C LEU A 285 4.61 2.22 14.70
N ASN A 286 5.41 3.28 14.78
CA ASN A 286 5.15 4.52 14.03
C ASN A 286 5.62 4.29 12.59
N VAL A 287 4.67 4.29 11.65
CA VAL A 287 4.89 4.02 10.21
C VAL A 287 4.75 5.31 9.41
N ARG A 288 5.58 5.50 8.39
CA ARG A 288 5.44 6.54 7.37
C ARG A 288 5.67 5.97 5.98
N THR A 289 4.94 6.45 4.99
CA THR A 289 5.23 6.20 3.57
C THR A 289 6.61 6.73 3.17
N ALA A 290 7.28 6.03 2.25
CA ALA A 290 8.55 6.45 1.69
C ALA A 290 8.42 6.65 0.17
N ASP A 291 8.95 7.77 -0.31
CA ASP A 291 9.21 8.01 -1.73
C ASP A 291 10.05 6.86 -2.34
N VAL A 292 9.96 6.66 -3.66
CA VAL A 292 10.58 5.54 -4.39
C VAL A 292 11.56 6.06 -5.46
N GLY A 293 12.48 5.21 -5.90
CA GLY A 293 13.44 5.55 -6.97
C GLY A 293 14.72 6.25 -6.48
N ALA A 294 15.50 6.77 -7.43
CA ALA A 294 16.80 7.37 -7.19
C ALA A 294 16.71 8.81 -6.65
N ALA A 295 17.82 9.34 -6.12
CA ALA A 295 17.89 10.71 -5.60
C ALA A 295 17.68 11.81 -6.67
N GLN A 296 17.81 11.46 -7.95
CA GLN A 296 17.35 12.27 -9.09
C GLN A 296 16.16 11.54 -9.73
N GLY A 297 15.05 12.23 -9.96
CA GLY A 297 13.81 11.60 -10.48
C GLY A 297 13.04 10.77 -9.45
N LYS A 298 13.18 11.09 -8.15
CA LYS A 298 12.49 10.41 -7.05
C LYS A 298 10.97 10.49 -7.25
N LEU A 299 10.30 9.34 -7.24
CA LEU A 299 8.85 9.23 -7.21
C LEU A 299 8.38 9.60 -5.81
N HIS A 300 7.78 10.77 -5.68
CA HIS A 300 6.98 11.09 -4.51
C HIS A 300 5.71 10.24 -4.51
N VAL A 301 5.25 9.90 -3.31
CA VAL A 301 3.99 9.21 -3.07
C VAL A 301 3.17 10.03 -2.06
N PRO A 302 1.85 9.84 -1.93
CA PRO A 302 1.04 10.54 -0.94
C PRO A 302 1.59 10.33 0.48
N ASP A 303 2.24 11.36 1.02
CA ASP A 303 3.01 11.27 2.26
C ASP A 303 2.09 11.15 3.47
N ALA A 304 1.92 9.91 3.95
CA ALA A 304 1.05 9.55 5.05
C ALA A 304 1.84 8.88 6.17
N ARG A 305 1.40 9.10 7.42
CA ARG A 305 1.91 8.42 8.61
C ARG A 305 0.77 7.87 9.45
N PHE A 306 1.04 6.82 10.21
CA PHE A 306 0.07 6.18 11.12
C PHE A 306 0.82 5.34 12.15
N ARG A 307 0.17 5.06 13.27
CA ARG A 307 0.63 4.05 14.23
C ARG A 307 -0.01 2.72 13.89
N PHE A 308 0.79 1.77 13.42
CA PHE A 308 0.35 0.39 13.21
C PHE A 308 0.45 -0.37 14.52
N ARG A 309 -0.67 -0.89 15.03
CA ARG A 309 -0.70 -1.80 16.17
C ARG A 309 -1.29 -3.15 15.80
N MET A 310 -0.63 -4.22 16.22
CA MET A 310 -1.15 -5.57 16.25
C MET A 310 -0.91 -6.18 17.63
N ASN A 311 -1.98 -6.66 18.27
CA ASN A 311 -1.92 -7.45 19.49
C ASN A 311 -2.36 -8.88 19.18
N TRP A 312 -1.59 -9.88 19.58
CA TRP A 312 -2.00 -11.28 19.48
C TRP A 312 -1.45 -12.08 20.66
N ASP A 313 -2.36 -12.50 21.54
CA ASP A 313 -2.07 -13.27 22.74
C ASP A 313 -2.34 -14.77 22.50
N PHE A 314 -1.30 -15.56 22.70
CA PHE A 314 -1.33 -17.02 22.63
C PHE A 314 -1.59 -17.57 24.02
N VAL A 315 -2.64 -18.38 24.16
CA VAL A 315 -3.10 -18.93 25.44
C VAL A 315 -3.24 -20.43 25.30
N ASN A 316 -2.22 -21.17 25.77
CA ASN A 316 -2.09 -22.63 25.63
C ASN A 316 -2.24 -23.11 24.17
N ALA A 317 -1.76 -22.30 23.22
CA ALA A 317 -1.86 -22.58 21.80
C ALA A 317 -1.16 -23.89 21.45
N ASN A 318 -1.77 -24.76 20.65
CA ASN A 318 -1.07 -25.90 20.07
C ASN A 318 -0.50 -25.52 18.68
N PRO A 319 0.83 -25.40 18.51
CA PRO A 319 1.41 -24.96 17.25
C PRO A 319 1.40 -26.00 16.13
N ALA A 320 1.20 -27.28 16.44
CA ALA A 320 1.01 -28.33 15.43
C ALA A 320 -0.41 -28.32 14.85
N ALA A 321 -1.35 -27.63 15.51
CA ALA A 321 -2.73 -27.45 15.07
C ALA A 321 -2.96 -26.07 14.42
N GLY A 322 -4.05 -25.96 13.66
CA GLY A 322 -4.39 -24.73 12.92
C GLY A 322 -4.76 -23.56 13.82
N PHE A 323 -4.75 -22.35 13.26
CA PHE A 323 -4.96 -21.08 13.96
C PHE A 323 -6.17 -20.96 14.89
N SER A 324 -7.21 -21.79 14.73
CA SER A 324 -8.37 -21.84 15.64
C SER A 324 -8.03 -22.32 17.05
N SER A 325 -6.93 -23.06 17.24
CA SER A 325 -6.43 -23.47 18.55
C SER A 325 -5.36 -22.53 19.12
N TRP A 326 -5.18 -21.32 18.57
CA TRP A 326 -4.11 -20.41 18.98
C TRP A 326 -4.56 -19.36 20.02
N GLY A 327 -5.83 -19.35 20.41
CA GLY A 327 -6.39 -18.41 21.40
C GLY A 327 -7.33 -17.40 20.75
N LEU A 328 -7.24 -16.13 21.13
CA LEU A 328 -8.00 -15.06 20.49
C LEU A 328 -7.44 -14.74 19.08
N PRO A 329 -8.26 -14.22 18.15
CA PRO A 329 -7.76 -13.71 16.89
C PRO A 329 -6.86 -12.47 17.11
N PRO A 330 -5.90 -12.21 16.20
CA PRO A 330 -5.10 -10.99 16.21
C PRO A 330 -6.00 -9.76 16.07
N GLN A 331 -5.78 -8.76 16.93
CA GLN A 331 -6.39 -7.45 16.80
C GLN A 331 -5.43 -6.54 16.03
N VAL A 332 -5.89 -5.86 14.97
CA VAL A 332 -5.04 -5.02 14.12
C VAL A 332 -5.66 -3.64 13.88
N PHE A 333 -4.97 -2.62 14.37
CA PHE A 333 -5.38 -1.22 14.39
C PHE A 333 -4.40 -0.33 13.61
N PHE A 334 -4.95 0.72 13.02
CA PHE A 334 -4.23 1.81 12.39
C PHE A 334 -4.70 3.10 13.06
N ASP A 335 -3.95 3.55 14.08
CA ASP A 335 -4.29 4.75 14.83
C ASP A 335 -3.60 5.99 14.26
N ASN A 336 -4.23 7.16 14.44
CA ASN A 336 -3.64 8.46 14.11
C ASN A 336 -3.10 8.48 12.67
N VAL A 337 -3.92 8.02 11.73
CA VAL A 337 -3.65 8.16 10.30
C VAL A 337 -3.63 9.64 9.99
N GLU A 338 -2.53 10.13 9.46
CA GLU A 338 -2.32 11.54 9.12
C GLU A 338 -1.77 11.66 7.70
N LEU A 339 -2.27 12.64 6.94
CA LEU A 339 -1.83 12.95 5.58
C LEU A 339 -1.12 14.30 5.56
N ASN A 340 0.07 14.35 4.97
CA ASN A 340 0.80 15.59 4.74
C ASN A 340 0.24 16.31 3.50
N LEU A 341 -0.68 17.26 3.73
CA LEU A 341 -1.29 18.04 2.66
C LEU A 341 -0.23 18.85 1.87
N GLY A 342 0.83 19.30 2.56
CA GLY A 342 1.95 20.00 1.91
C GLY A 342 2.72 19.10 0.92
N GLY A 343 2.89 17.82 1.26
CA GLY A 343 3.42 16.81 0.33
C GLY A 343 2.50 16.62 -0.87
N PHE A 344 1.23 16.29 -0.61
CA PHE A 344 0.22 15.97 -1.62
C PHE A 344 -0.03 17.10 -2.63
N LEU A 345 -0.24 18.34 -2.17
CA LEU A 345 -0.55 19.46 -3.08
C LEU A 345 0.61 19.80 -4.02
N ASN A 346 1.84 19.81 -3.52
CA ASN A 346 3.00 20.25 -4.30
C ASN A 346 3.54 19.19 -5.28
N HIS A 347 3.43 17.90 -4.94
CA HIS A 347 4.01 16.82 -5.75
C HIS A 347 2.97 16.05 -6.57
N GLU A 348 1.75 15.84 -6.05
CA GLU A 348 0.70 15.09 -6.75
C GLU A 348 -0.22 16.03 -7.55
N MET A 349 -0.88 16.98 -6.88
CA MET A 349 -1.90 17.81 -7.53
C MET A 349 -1.33 18.85 -8.50
N LEU A 350 -0.18 19.45 -8.19
CA LEU A 350 0.37 20.54 -9.00
C LEU A 350 0.80 20.11 -10.43
N PRO A 351 1.47 18.96 -10.65
CA PRO A 351 1.70 18.45 -12.01
C PRO A 351 0.39 18.15 -12.75
N ILE A 352 -0.59 17.53 -12.09
CA ILE A 352 -1.91 17.24 -12.67
C ILE A 352 -2.62 18.52 -13.09
N ALA A 353 -2.62 19.55 -12.24
CA ALA A 353 -3.20 20.87 -12.57
C ALA A 353 -2.50 21.51 -13.79
N LYS A 354 -1.18 21.40 -13.91
CA LYS A 354 -0.41 21.90 -15.06
C LYS A 354 -0.71 21.14 -16.36
N ASP A 355 -0.97 19.84 -16.30
CA ASP A 355 -1.36 19.05 -17.47
C ASP A 355 -2.84 19.26 -17.85
N LEU A 356 -3.75 19.36 -16.87
CA LEU A 356 -5.14 19.78 -17.10
C LEU A 356 -5.22 21.18 -17.72
N GLN A 357 -4.39 22.14 -17.28
CA GLN A 357 -4.28 23.47 -17.89
C GLN A 357 -3.88 23.42 -19.37
N LYS A 358 -3.12 22.42 -19.84
CA LYS A 358 -2.81 22.28 -21.27
C LYS A 358 -4.05 21.88 -22.06
N ILE A 359 -4.86 20.96 -21.50
CA ILE A 359 -6.09 20.46 -22.12
C ILE A 359 -7.15 21.58 -22.15
N THR A 360 -7.40 22.27 -21.03
CA THR A 360 -8.40 23.34 -20.99
C THR A 360 -8.03 24.53 -21.87
N ARG A 361 -6.73 24.85 -22.04
CA ARG A 361 -6.26 25.84 -23.01
C ARG A 361 -6.52 25.45 -24.46
N GLN A 362 -6.58 24.16 -24.81
CA GLN A 362 -7.00 23.72 -26.16
C GLN A 362 -8.52 23.87 -26.37
N LEU A 363 -9.31 23.85 -25.29
CA LEU A 363 -10.74 24.16 -25.31
C LEU A 363 -11.04 25.67 -25.22
N GLN A 364 -10.01 26.52 -25.07
CA GLN A 364 -10.16 27.97 -24.97
C GLN A 364 -10.99 28.60 -26.11
N PRO A 365 -10.86 28.20 -27.39
CA PRO A 365 -11.72 28.72 -28.47
C PRO A 365 -13.22 28.47 -28.24
N VAL A 366 -13.60 27.37 -27.58
CA VAL A 366 -15.00 27.08 -27.24
C VAL A 366 -15.48 28.00 -26.11
N PHE A 367 -14.63 28.20 -25.09
CA PHE A 367 -14.91 29.18 -24.03
C PHE A 367 -14.95 30.62 -24.55
N ASP A 368 -14.17 30.95 -25.58
CA ASP A 368 -14.16 32.27 -26.21
C ASP A 368 -15.40 32.49 -27.08
N VAL A 369 -15.88 31.46 -27.80
CA VAL A 369 -17.19 31.49 -28.47
C VAL A 369 -18.35 31.67 -27.48
N LEU A 370 -18.30 31.01 -26.31
CA LEU A 370 -19.29 31.23 -25.23
C LEU A 370 -19.23 32.65 -24.62
N LYS A 371 -18.07 33.32 -24.71
CA LYS A 371 -17.88 34.72 -24.27
C LYS A 371 -18.16 35.74 -25.38
N ALA A 372 -18.28 35.31 -26.64
CA ALA A 372 -18.34 36.17 -27.82
C ALA A 372 -19.63 37.00 -27.91
N ARG A 373 -19.54 38.09 -28.68
CA ARG A 373 -20.67 38.93 -29.10
C ARG A 373 -21.65 38.07 -29.90
N VAL A 374 -22.89 37.90 -29.43
CA VAL A 374 -23.94 37.24 -30.22
C VAL A 374 -24.40 38.26 -31.27
N PRO A 375 -24.13 38.09 -32.58
CA PRO A 375 -24.19 39.20 -33.54
C PRO A 375 -25.57 39.87 -33.59
N ILE A 376 -26.61 39.08 -33.87
CA ILE A 376 -27.99 39.55 -34.02
C ILE A 376 -28.53 40.16 -32.72
N LEU A 377 -28.25 39.56 -31.55
CA LEU A 377 -28.74 40.08 -30.26
C LEU A 377 -28.00 41.35 -29.82
N SER A 378 -26.71 41.48 -30.14
CA SER A 378 -25.96 42.73 -29.93
C SER A 378 -26.44 43.83 -30.85
N GLU A 379 -26.62 43.55 -32.13
CA GLU A 379 -27.10 44.52 -33.13
C GLU A 379 -28.52 44.99 -32.83
N LEU A 380 -29.42 44.10 -32.40
CA LEU A 380 -30.75 44.48 -31.92
C LEU A 380 -30.69 45.31 -30.63
N SER A 381 -29.77 45.01 -29.70
CA SER A 381 -29.61 45.79 -28.46
C SER A 381 -29.08 47.20 -28.74
N GLU A 382 -28.04 47.31 -29.57
CA GLU A 382 -27.42 48.58 -29.98
C GLU A 382 -28.41 49.45 -30.75
N LEU A 383 -29.29 48.84 -31.56
CA LEU A 383 -30.38 49.53 -32.27
C LEU A 383 -31.43 50.13 -31.32
N VAL A 384 -31.62 49.58 -30.12
CA VAL A 384 -32.52 50.13 -29.07
C VAL A 384 -31.78 50.86 -27.94
N GLY A 385 -30.47 51.13 -28.11
CA GLY A 385 -29.65 51.89 -27.16
C GLY A 385 -29.08 51.09 -25.98
N GLY A 386 -29.21 49.76 -25.97
CA GLY A 386 -28.43 48.88 -25.09
C GLY A 386 -27.05 48.61 -25.66
N GLY A 387 -26.01 48.56 -24.82
CA GLY A 387 -24.66 48.19 -25.28
C GLY A 387 -24.53 46.70 -25.63
N GLU A 388 -23.49 46.33 -26.39
CA GLU A 388 -23.25 44.98 -26.94
C GLU A 388 -23.70 43.84 -26.00
N ILE A 389 -24.38 42.82 -26.52
CA ILE A 389 -24.86 41.68 -25.74
C ILE A 389 -24.11 40.40 -26.15
N ASN A 390 -23.18 39.98 -25.29
CA ASN A 390 -22.74 38.59 -25.23
C ASN A 390 -23.65 37.78 -24.28
N LEU A 391 -23.52 36.45 -24.28
CA LEU A 391 -24.34 35.55 -23.45
C LEU A 391 -24.27 35.88 -21.93
N ILE A 392 -23.14 36.47 -21.49
CA ILE A 392 -22.92 36.87 -20.09
C ILE A 392 -23.66 38.18 -19.76
N LYS A 393 -23.67 39.17 -20.65
CA LYS A 393 -24.47 40.40 -20.48
C LYS A 393 -25.97 40.15 -20.67
N LEU A 394 -26.36 39.19 -21.52
CA LEU A 394 -27.74 38.75 -21.69
C LEU A 394 -28.34 38.32 -20.33
N ASN A 395 -27.58 37.58 -19.52
CA ASN A 395 -27.95 37.23 -18.15
C ASN A 395 -28.18 38.47 -17.24
N ASN A 396 -27.41 39.55 -17.40
CA ASN A 396 -27.57 40.76 -16.57
C ASN A 396 -28.79 41.60 -16.96
N VAL A 397 -29.24 41.51 -18.22
CA VAL A 397 -30.50 42.13 -18.68
C VAL A 397 -31.70 41.26 -18.29
N ILE A 398 -31.62 39.93 -18.45
CA ILE A 398 -32.71 39.00 -18.16
C ILE A 398 -32.87 38.70 -16.65
N SER A 399 -31.83 38.79 -15.84
CA SER A 399 -31.96 38.66 -14.37
C SER A 399 -32.81 39.79 -13.76
N GLN A 400 -32.97 40.92 -14.45
CA GLN A 400 -33.90 42.00 -14.06
C GLN A 400 -35.36 41.71 -14.47
N THR A 401 -35.61 40.79 -15.41
CA THR A 401 -36.96 40.37 -15.81
C THR A 401 -37.44 39.10 -15.07
N GLY A 402 -36.59 38.49 -14.25
CA GLY A 402 -36.97 37.45 -13.29
C GLY A 402 -37.18 36.04 -13.85
N ILE A 403 -36.98 35.82 -15.15
CA ILE A 403 -37.23 34.54 -15.82
C ILE A 403 -35.92 33.99 -16.40
N ILE A 404 -35.19 33.18 -15.62
CA ILE A 404 -34.05 32.41 -16.09
C ILE A 404 -34.29 30.92 -15.79
N PRO A 405 -34.38 30.04 -16.81
CA PRO A 405 -34.38 28.60 -16.60
C PRO A 405 -33.12 28.15 -15.84
N THR A 406 -33.29 27.36 -14.78
CA THR A 406 -32.25 27.06 -13.78
C THR A 406 -30.93 26.58 -14.37
N GLY A 407 -30.97 25.79 -15.44
CA GLY A 407 -29.75 25.29 -16.08
C GLY A 407 -28.92 26.34 -16.83
N ILE A 408 -29.48 27.49 -17.25
CA ILE A 408 -28.66 28.63 -17.69
C ILE A 408 -27.85 29.18 -16.52
N GLN A 409 -28.44 29.28 -15.32
CA GLN A 409 -27.68 29.67 -14.13
C GLN A 409 -26.60 28.64 -13.82
N ASN A 410 -26.85 27.34 -14.01
CA ASN A 410 -25.82 26.30 -13.87
C ASN A 410 -24.70 26.43 -14.91
N LEU A 411 -25.01 26.82 -16.16
CA LEU A 411 -24.02 27.07 -17.23
C LEU A 411 -23.21 28.36 -17.01
N LEU A 412 -23.82 29.43 -16.49
CA LEU A 412 -23.07 30.63 -16.09
C LEU A 412 -22.25 30.40 -14.84
N ASN A 413 -22.81 29.75 -13.81
CA ASN A 413 -22.08 29.36 -12.60
C ASN A 413 -20.92 28.44 -12.95
N LEU A 414 -21.08 27.48 -13.87
CA LEU A 414 -19.98 26.70 -14.45
C LEU A 414 -18.91 27.61 -15.05
N THR A 415 -19.29 28.53 -15.93
CA THR A 415 -18.35 29.38 -16.68
C THR A 415 -17.58 30.32 -15.74
N LEU A 416 -18.25 30.85 -14.72
CA LEU A 416 -17.65 31.64 -13.65
C LEU A 416 -16.71 30.78 -12.79
N LYS A 417 -17.19 29.65 -12.25
CA LYS A 417 -16.38 28.71 -11.45
C LYS A 417 -15.16 28.20 -12.21
N LEU A 418 -15.25 27.92 -13.50
CA LEU A 418 -14.10 27.49 -14.32
C LEU A 418 -13.09 28.63 -14.54
N ALA A 419 -13.55 29.88 -14.67
CA ALA A 419 -12.68 31.05 -14.70
C ALA A 419 -12.01 31.28 -13.33
N GLU A 420 -12.79 31.25 -12.25
CA GLU A 420 -12.32 31.35 -10.85
C GLU A 420 -11.30 30.26 -10.50
N VAL A 421 -11.50 29.01 -10.96
CA VAL A 421 -10.53 27.91 -10.82
C VAL A 421 -9.28 28.17 -11.66
N GLY A 422 -9.43 28.66 -12.89
CA GLY A 422 -8.30 29.06 -13.72
C GLY A 422 -7.44 30.14 -13.05
N ASP A 423 -8.08 31.20 -12.57
CA ASP A 423 -7.43 32.33 -11.91
C ASP A 423 -6.88 31.94 -10.53
N ALA A 424 -7.57 31.13 -9.73
CA ALA A 424 -7.06 30.61 -8.47
C ALA A 424 -5.81 29.74 -8.68
N LEU A 425 -5.80 28.86 -9.69
CA LEU A 425 -4.63 28.06 -10.06
C LEU A 425 -3.47 28.94 -10.59
N ASN A 426 -3.76 30.07 -11.22
CA ASN A 426 -2.75 31.04 -11.68
C ASN A 426 -2.24 31.96 -10.55
N GLN A 427 -3.03 32.17 -9.49
CA GLN A 427 -2.67 33.01 -8.32
C GLN A 427 -1.81 32.31 -7.26
N ILE A 428 -1.59 30.99 -7.38
CA ILE A 428 -0.66 30.26 -6.52
C ILE A 428 0.78 30.58 -6.99
N ASP A 429 1.38 31.63 -6.44
CA ASP A 429 2.82 31.91 -6.67
C ASP A 429 3.68 30.89 -5.93
N LEU A 430 4.21 29.94 -6.69
CA LEU A 430 5.07 28.85 -6.23
C LEU A 430 6.52 29.30 -5.93
N ASN A 431 6.88 30.54 -6.23
CA ASN A 431 8.28 30.98 -6.23
C ASN A 431 8.72 31.71 -4.96
N ASN A 432 7.79 32.34 -4.21
CA ASN A 432 8.12 33.35 -3.19
C ASN A 432 7.43 33.16 -1.81
N GLY A 433 6.98 31.95 -1.47
CA GLY A 433 6.29 31.69 -0.19
C GLY A 433 6.81 30.44 0.54
N PRO A 434 6.65 30.35 1.87
CA PRO A 434 6.97 29.13 2.62
C PRO A 434 5.99 28.01 2.23
N VAL A 435 6.47 27.11 1.35
CA VAL A 435 5.83 25.83 1.01
C VAL A 435 5.30 25.18 2.28
N VAL A 436 4.03 24.75 2.27
CA VAL A 436 3.25 24.36 3.45
C VAL A 436 4.00 23.34 4.34
N ASN A 437 4.72 23.85 5.34
CA ASN A 437 5.71 23.07 6.09
C ASN A 437 5.03 22.16 7.11
N ASN A 438 5.06 20.84 6.86
CA ASN A 438 4.58 19.80 7.77
C ASN A 438 3.09 19.96 8.19
N ALA A 439 2.21 20.29 7.24
CA ALA A 439 0.76 20.27 7.47
C ALA A 439 0.21 18.83 7.49
N TRP A 440 0.28 18.19 8.65
CA TRP A 440 -0.28 16.86 8.91
C TRP A 440 -1.74 16.97 9.32
N ILE A 441 -2.65 16.61 8.41
CA ILE A 441 -4.08 16.55 8.69
C ILE A 441 -4.40 15.19 9.33
N PRO A 442 -5.04 15.13 10.51
CA PRO A 442 -5.49 13.88 11.09
C PRO A 442 -6.70 13.35 10.31
N MET A 443 -6.51 12.19 9.68
CA MET A 443 -7.46 11.47 8.83
C MET A 443 -8.17 10.33 9.57
N GLY A 444 -7.95 10.21 10.89
CA GLY A 444 -8.70 9.33 11.80
C GLY A 444 -7.94 8.07 12.21
N SER A 445 -8.68 7.07 12.68
CA SER A 445 -8.17 5.74 13.05
C SER A 445 -9.12 4.65 12.55
N PHE A 446 -8.61 3.47 12.20
CA PHE A 446 -9.44 2.33 11.79
C PHE A 446 -8.96 0.97 12.34
N ASP A 447 -9.89 0.02 12.39
CA ASP A 447 -9.69 -1.32 12.93
C ASP A 447 -10.05 -2.39 11.89
N LEU A 448 -9.21 -3.43 11.77
CA LEU A 448 -9.43 -4.61 10.92
C LEU A 448 -10.07 -5.77 11.69
N SER A 449 -10.03 -5.76 13.02
CA SER A 449 -10.57 -6.81 13.90
C SER A 449 -12.05 -7.18 13.68
N PRO A 450 -12.95 -6.28 13.19
CA PRO A 450 -14.35 -6.61 12.86
C PRO A 450 -14.56 -7.41 11.56
N ASN A 451 -13.49 -7.86 10.91
CA ASN A 451 -13.54 -8.66 9.67
C ASN A 451 -13.39 -10.16 10.01
N ALA A 452 -13.37 -11.03 8.98
CA ALA A 452 -13.06 -12.44 9.19
C ALA A 452 -11.64 -12.63 9.77
N PRO A 453 -11.37 -13.68 10.57
CA PRO A 453 -10.10 -13.83 11.29
C PRO A 453 -8.90 -13.80 10.34
N LEU A 454 -8.08 -12.75 10.45
CA LEU A 454 -6.98 -12.42 9.54
C LEU A 454 -6.08 -13.62 9.25
N GLN A 455 -5.72 -14.34 10.31
CA GLN A 455 -4.83 -15.49 10.27
C GLN A 455 -5.39 -16.69 9.46
N SER A 456 -6.69 -16.73 9.17
CA SER A 456 -7.33 -17.74 8.31
C SER A 456 -7.48 -17.32 6.84
N LEU A 457 -7.16 -16.07 6.50
CA LEU A 457 -7.42 -15.49 5.19
C LEU A 457 -6.23 -15.69 4.22
N PRO A 458 -6.47 -15.99 2.94
CA PRO A 458 -5.40 -16.28 1.98
C PRO A 458 -4.58 -15.03 1.59
N PRO A 459 -3.28 -15.17 1.26
CA PRO A 459 -2.43 -14.04 0.86
C PRO A 459 -2.92 -13.31 -0.41
N SER A 460 -3.69 -13.99 -1.26
CA SER A 460 -4.20 -13.48 -2.53
C SER A 460 -5.27 -12.39 -2.40
N LEU A 461 -5.74 -12.08 -1.19
CA LEU A 461 -6.72 -11.01 -0.92
C LEU A 461 -6.26 -9.59 -1.32
N PHE A 462 -4.97 -9.39 -1.59
CA PHE A 462 -4.39 -8.12 -2.07
C PHE A 462 -3.96 -8.18 -3.54
N SER A 463 -4.23 -9.30 -4.22
CA SER A 463 -4.39 -9.29 -5.67
C SER A 463 -5.68 -8.54 -6.03
N ALA A 464 -5.72 -7.90 -7.19
CA ALA A 464 -6.77 -6.93 -7.57
C ALA A 464 -8.17 -7.53 -7.84
N THR A 465 -8.44 -8.75 -7.37
CA THR A 465 -9.57 -9.60 -7.78
C THR A 465 -10.42 -10.14 -6.63
N VAL A 466 -10.08 -9.87 -5.36
CA VAL A 466 -10.84 -10.34 -4.20
C VAL A 466 -11.52 -9.16 -3.47
N ALA A 467 -12.68 -9.42 -2.84
CA ALA A 467 -13.55 -8.39 -2.29
C ALA A 467 -12.87 -7.50 -1.23
N ASN A 468 -13.16 -6.19 -1.30
CA ASN A 468 -12.65 -5.19 -0.36
C ASN A 468 -13.02 -5.50 1.10
N TRP A 469 -12.25 -4.94 2.03
CA TRP A 469 -12.51 -4.97 3.47
C TRP A 469 -13.68 -4.03 3.78
N ASN A 470 -14.90 -4.50 3.52
CA ASN A 470 -16.12 -3.67 3.64
C ASN A 470 -16.36 -3.19 5.09
N ASN A 471 -15.95 -4.01 6.06
CA ASN A 471 -16.07 -3.74 7.50
C ASN A 471 -14.81 -3.06 8.09
N LEU A 472 -14.23 -2.08 7.39
CA LEU A 472 -13.39 -1.09 8.07
C LEU A 472 -14.26 -0.31 9.07
N ALA A 473 -14.04 -0.53 10.37
CA ALA A 473 -14.65 0.27 11.42
C ALA A 473 -13.78 1.50 11.68
N ILE A 474 -14.41 2.67 11.73
CA ILE A 474 -13.74 3.93 12.10
C ILE A 474 -13.73 4.00 13.62
N ALA A 475 -12.54 4.06 14.23
CA ALA A 475 -12.38 4.08 15.68
C ALA A 475 -12.51 5.49 16.29
N SER A 476 -12.45 6.54 15.46
CA SER A 476 -12.67 7.93 15.85
C SER A 476 -14.14 8.34 15.71
N GLY A 477 -14.76 8.84 16.78
CA GLY A 477 -16.15 9.33 16.77
C GLY A 477 -16.38 10.64 15.99
N THR A 478 -15.34 11.20 15.38
CA THR A 478 -15.40 12.36 14.49
C THR A 478 -15.63 11.92 13.04
N SER A 479 -16.69 12.43 12.41
CA SER A 479 -16.81 12.40 10.95
C SER A 479 -15.73 13.28 10.34
N ILE A 480 -14.89 12.69 9.48
CA ILE A 480 -13.86 13.39 8.73
C ILE A 480 -14.38 13.53 7.30
N ASP A 481 -14.77 14.75 6.96
CA ASP A 481 -15.32 15.17 5.67
C ASP A 481 -14.56 16.39 5.14
N LEU A 482 -14.91 16.88 3.95
CA LEU A 482 -14.27 18.09 3.42
C LEU A 482 -14.55 19.36 4.24
N ASN A 483 -15.54 19.40 5.13
CA ASN A 483 -15.75 20.55 6.02
C ASN A 483 -14.74 20.55 7.18
N PHE A 484 -14.46 19.38 7.77
CA PHE A 484 -13.35 19.18 8.69
C PHE A 484 -12.02 19.59 8.06
N VAL A 485 -11.75 19.14 6.82
CA VAL A 485 -10.52 19.48 6.10
C VAL A 485 -10.40 20.99 5.83
N LYS A 486 -11.47 21.67 5.39
CA LYS A 486 -11.49 23.14 5.21
C LYS A 486 -11.20 23.87 6.52
N ASN A 487 -11.89 23.51 7.60
CA ASN A 487 -11.69 24.11 8.92
C ASN A 487 -10.26 23.89 9.43
N TRP A 488 -9.69 22.71 9.19
CA TRP A 488 -8.30 22.42 9.52
C TRP A 488 -7.34 23.30 8.71
N ILE A 489 -7.54 23.44 7.39
CA ILE A 489 -6.70 24.28 6.52
C ILE A 489 -6.76 25.74 6.95
N ALA A 490 -7.96 26.29 7.20
CA ALA A 490 -8.14 27.67 7.65
C ALA A 490 -7.46 27.96 9.01
N ALA A 491 -7.33 26.95 9.87
CA ALA A 491 -6.69 27.08 11.18
C ALA A 491 -5.16 26.86 11.15
N ASN A 492 -4.63 26.09 10.20
CA ASN A 492 -3.24 25.60 10.22
C ASN A 492 -2.39 26.03 9.00
N VAL A 493 -2.98 26.60 7.94
CA VAL A 493 -2.28 27.12 6.77
C VAL A 493 -2.42 28.65 6.72
N THR A 494 -1.29 29.36 6.70
CA THR A 494 -1.27 30.83 6.75
C THR A 494 -2.00 31.46 5.56
N ALA A 495 -2.80 32.50 5.83
CA ALA A 495 -3.36 33.37 4.79
C ALA A 495 -2.23 34.11 4.02
N PRO A 496 -2.42 34.42 2.72
CA PRO A 496 -3.63 34.19 1.91
C PRO A 496 -3.81 32.74 1.44
N LEU A 497 -2.76 31.92 1.45
CA LEU A 497 -2.76 30.58 0.83
C LEU A 497 -3.84 29.65 1.41
N GLY A 498 -4.03 29.63 2.73
CA GLY A 498 -5.10 28.85 3.36
C GLY A 498 -6.48 29.20 2.83
N ASN A 499 -6.76 30.49 2.65
CA ASN A 499 -8.04 30.99 2.13
C ASN A 499 -8.21 30.67 0.63
N GLN A 500 -7.13 30.74 -0.15
CA GLN A 500 -7.15 30.37 -1.58
C GLN A 500 -7.43 28.86 -1.76
N ILE A 501 -6.84 28.00 -0.94
CA ILE A 501 -7.08 26.55 -0.97
C ILE A 501 -8.53 26.24 -0.53
N VAL A 502 -9.01 26.84 0.57
CA VAL A 502 -10.40 26.65 1.02
C VAL A 502 -11.39 27.12 -0.03
N GLY A 503 -11.17 28.31 -0.61
CA GLY A 503 -12.01 28.85 -1.70
C GLY A 503 -12.03 27.96 -2.94
N LEU A 504 -10.89 27.35 -3.32
CA LEU A 504 -10.83 26.38 -4.42
C LEU A 504 -11.68 25.12 -4.12
N ILE A 505 -11.66 24.62 -2.88
CA ILE A 505 -12.50 23.49 -2.45
C ILE A 505 -13.99 23.90 -2.35
N ASP A 506 -14.30 25.13 -1.93
CA ASP A 506 -15.68 25.65 -1.88
C ASP A 506 -16.29 25.82 -3.28
N VAL A 507 -15.52 26.40 -4.21
CA VAL A 507 -15.92 26.56 -5.63
C VAL A 507 -16.19 25.21 -6.28
N LEU A 508 -15.40 24.18 -5.96
CA LEU A 508 -15.46 22.88 -6.63
C LEU A 508 -16.28 21.80 -5.92
N ASN A 509 -16.60 21.95 -4.63
CA ASN A 509 -17.41 20.96 -3.92
C ASN A 509 -18.87 20.99 -4.36
N GLY A 510 -19.46 19.80 -4.46
CA GLY A 510 -20.89 19.64 -4.60
C GLY A 510 -21.29 18.23 -5.03
N ASN A 511 -22.52 18.12 -5.51
CA ASN A 511 -23.16 16.83 -5.79
C ASN A 511 -23.02 16.47 -7.28
N ASP A 512 -22.24 15.44 -7.59
CA ASP A 512 -22.06 14.89 -8.94
C ASP A 512 -23.33 14.21 -9.51
N ALA A 513 -24.42 14.15 -8.73
CA ALA A 513 -25.77 13.85 -9.21
C ALA A 513 -26.54 15.08 -9.72
N GLN A 514 -26.04 16.31 -9.54
CA GLN A 514 -26.68 17.58 -9.96
C GLN A 514 -25.89 18.26 -11.08
N ASP A 515 -26.59 19.12 -11.83
CA ASP A 515 -26.01 19.95 -12.89
C ASP A 515 -25.04 21.00 -12.31
N GLY A 516 -23.91 21.20 -12.99
CA GLY A 516 -22.78 21.99 -12.57
C GLY A 516 -21.45 21.27 -12.83
N ALA A 517 -20.33 21.89 -12.45
CA ALA A 517 -19.04 21.21 -12.37
C ALA A 517 -18.59 21.06 -10.93
N TRP A 518 -18.05 19.88 -10.63
CA TRP A 518 -17.69 19.43 -9.30
C TRP A 518 -16.35 18.71 -9.34
N ILE A 519 -15.49 18.91 -8.35
CA ILE A 519 -14.32 18.06 -8.10
C ILE A 519 -14.42 17.48 -6.69
N LYS A 520 -14.35 16.15 -6.61
CA LYS A 520 -14.29 15.39 -5.36
C LYS A 520 -12.87 14.90 -5.12
N TYR A 521 -12.50 14.84 -3.84
CA TYR A 521 -11.18 14.43 -3.35
C TYR A 521 -11.34 13.24 -2.39
N PRO A 522 -11.51 11.99 -2.87
CA PRO A 522 -11.93 10.88 -2.01
C PRO A 522 -10.96 10.57 -0.87
N ILE A 523 -9.67 10.88 -1.01
CA ILE A 523 -8.67 10.78 0.07
C ILE A 523 -9.02 11.69 1.27
N LEU A 524 -9.62 12.85 0.99
CA LEU A 524 -9.93 13.92 1.95
C LEU A 524 -11.39 13.91 2.42
N ASP A 525 -12.32 13.48 1.55
CA ASP A 525 -13.78 13.53 1.77
C ASP A 525 -14.34 12.26 2.42
N ASP A 526 -13.77 11.09 2.11
CA ASP A 526 -14.09 9.81 2.74
C ASP A 526 -12.80 8.99 2.91
N PRO A 527 -12.07 9.16 4.03
CA PRO A 527 -10.83 8.44 4.28
C PRO A 527 -10.99 6.91 4.22
N LYS A 528 -12.19 6.37 4.46
CA LYS A 528 -12.47 4.92 4.35
C LYS A 528 -12.56 4.44 2.90
N GLN A 529 -12.98 5.30 1.95
CA GLN A 529 -12.99 4.97 0.52
C GLN A 529 -11.70 5.37 -0.19
N GLY A 530 -11.03 6.42 0.28
CA GLY A 530 -9.73 6.89 -0.23
C GLY A 530 -8.54 6.32 0.54
N LEU A 531 -8.09 7.05 1.57
CA LEU A 531 -6.80 6.87 2.21
C LEU A 531 -6.58 5.48 2.83
N TYR A 532 -7.58 4.93 3.54
CA TYR A 532 -7.46 3.63 4.20
C TYR A 532 -7.34 2.48 3.18
N LYS A 533 -8.07 2.57 2.06
CA LYS A 533 -7.91 1.61 0.94
C LYS A 533 -6.55 1.73 0.29
N LEU A 534 -6.06 2.96 0.07
CA LEU A 534 -4.71 3.23 -0.44
C LEU A 534 -3.62 2.61 0.47
N ILE A 535 -3.67 2.85 1.78
CA ILE A 535 -2.76 2.25 2.79
C ILE A 535 -2.80 0.72 2.73
N LEU A 536 -4.00 0.13 2.63
CA LEU A 536 -4.18 -1.32 2.59
C LEU A 536 -4.00 -1.94 1.18
N GLY A 537 -3.63 -1.15 0.16
CA GLY A 537 -3.46 -1.60 -1.23
C GLY A 537 -4.75 -2.06 -1.94
N GLN A 538 -5.92 -1.78 -1.36
CA GLN A 538 -7.23 -2.28 -1.76
C GLN A 538 -7.82 -1.62 -3.01
N GLY A 539 -8.75 -2.35 -3.65
CA GLY A 539 -9.28 -2.02 -4.96
C GLY A 539 -8.24 -2.19 -6.06
N ALA A 540 -8.68 -2.32 -7.32
CA ALA A 540 -7.75 -2.19 -8.44
C ALA A 540 -7.22 -0.74 -8.50
N ASN A 541 -8.15 0.22 -8.48
CA ASN A 541 -7.89 1.64 -8.65
C ASN A 541 -8.70 2.44 -7.61
N VAL A 542 -8.04 3.30 -6.84
CA VAL A 542 -8.68 4.25 -5.90
C VAL A 542 -8.60 5.64 -6.50
N ASP A 543 -9.74 6.32 -6.65
CA ASP A 543 -9.79 7.70 -7.12
C ASP A 543 -9.09 8.63 -6.12
N LEU A 544 -8.03 9.32 -6.56
CA LEU A 544 -7.30 10.32 -5.79
C LEU A 544 -7.98 11.70 -5.94
N VAL A 545 -8.40 12.03 -7.16
CA VAL A 545 -9.19 13.21 -7.53
C VAL A 545 -10.18 12.81 -8.62
N ARG A 546 -11.43 13.29 -8.58
CA ARG A 546 -12.43 13.06 -9.63
C ARG A 546 -13.18 14.33 -9.97
N ALA A 547 -13.12 14.76 -11.23
CA ALA A 547 -13.92 15.83 -11.79
C ALA A 547 -15.19 15.28 -12.45
N THR A 548 -16.31 16.00 -12.35
CA THR A 548 -17.54 15.73 -13.10
C THR A 548 -18.18 17.05 -13.49
N PHE A 549 -18.39 17.24 -14.78
CA PHE A 549 -19.33 18.22 -15.32
C PHE A 549 -20.61 17.50 -15.74
N ARG A 550 -21.76 18.10 -15.42
CA ARG A 550 -23.09 17.64 -15.81
C ARG A 550 -24.00 18.82 -16.14
N LEU A 551 -24.83 18.65 -17.16
CA LEU A 551 -25.89 19.56 -17.57
C LEU A 551 -26.93 18.73 -18.32
N GLN A 552 -28.05 18.36 -17.68
CA GLN A 552 -29.06 17.48 -18.28
C GLN A 552 -30.47 18.00 -18.05
N ASN A 553 -31.34 17.87 -19.06
CA ASN A 553 -32.72 18.36 -19.02
C ASN A 553 -32.80 19.86 -18.73
N THR A 554 -31.98 20.65 -19.44
CA THR A 554 -31.98 22.13 -19.40
C THR A 554 -32.60 22.68 -20.70
N PRO A 555 -33.92 22.56 -20.93
CA PRO A 555 -34.54 23.18 -22.10
C PRO A 555 -34.51 24.71 -21.96
N LEU A 556 -33.67 25.35 -22.76
CA LEU A 556 -33.65 26.78 -22.97
C LEU A 556 -34.69 27.14 -24.04
N ASN A 557 -35.85 27.61 -23.60
CA ASN A 557 -36.91 28.10 -24.47
C ASN A 557 -36.93 29.63 -24.42
N LEU A 558 -36.49 30.28 -25.50
CA LEU A 558 -36.53 31.73 -25.69
C LEU A 558 -37.62 32.06 -26.70
N GLN A 559 -38.46 33.04 -26.36
CA GLN A 559 -39.45 33.61 -27.29
C GLN A 559 -39.28 35.12 -27.33
N PHE A 560 -39.29 35.69 -28.52
CA PHE A 560 -39.28 37.15 -28.74
C PHE A 560 -40.38 37.50 -29.74
N ASP A 561 -41.38 38.24 -29.27
CA ASP A 561 -42.41 38.81 -30.14
C ASP A 561 -41.91 40.17 -30.65
N LEU A 562 -41.69 40.26 -31.96
CA LEU A 562 -41.21 41.48 -32.61
C LEU A 562 -42.41 42.37 -32.99
N PRO A 563 -42.49 43.62 -32.47
CA PRO A 563 -43.58 44.52 -32.80
C PRO A 563 -43.52 44.91 -34.28
N THR A 564 -44.59 44.62 -35.02
CA THR A 564 -44.68 44.99 -36.45
C THR A 564 -45.37 46.36 -36.62
N PRO A 565 -45.23 47.04 -37.78
CA PRO A 565 -45.91 48.30 -38.05
C PRO A 565 -47.44 48.19 -38.23
N ILE A 566 -48.04 47.03 -37.97
CA ILE A 566 -49.45 46.71 -38.25
C ILE A 566 -50.03 45.94 -37.06
N ASP A 567 -51.01 46.53 -36.37
CA ASP A 567 -51.74 46.05 -35.16
C ASP A 567 -52.46 44.68 -35.28
N VAL A 568 -52.17 43.89 -36.33
CA VAL A 568 -52.84 42.63 -36.67
C VAL A 568 -51.84 41.48 -36.88
N PHE A 569 -50.52 41.74 -36.71
CA PHE A 569 -49.47 40.73 -36.89
C PHE A 569 -48.36 40.90 -35.86
N ASP A 570 -48.07 39.83 -35.11
CA ASP A 570 -46.82 39.66 -34.36
C ASP A 570 -45.94 38.61 -35.04
N ILE A 571 -44.63 38.87 -35.08
CA ILE A 571 -43.63 37.91 -35.57
C ILE A 571 -42.95 37.30 -34.35
N ARG A 572 -43.23 36.01 -34.09
CA ARG A 572 -42.61 35.26 -32.99
C ARG A 572 -41.33 34.57 -33.47
N LEU A 573 -40.21 35.00 -32.89
CA LEU A 573 -38.97 34.22 -32.85
C LEU A 573 -39.09 33.20 -31.73
N THR A 574 -38.88 31.91 -32.02
CA THR A 574 -38.76 30.86 -31.00
C THR A 574 -37.41 30.17 -31.14
N PHE A 575 -36.65 30.09 -30.06
CA PHE A 575 -35.47 29.23 -29.96
C PHE A 575 -35.65 28.25 -28.81
N ASN A 576 -35.68 26.96 -29.09
CA ASN A 576 -35.66 25.90 -28.09
C ASN A 576 -34.31 25.18 -28.21
N ILE A 577 -33.51 25.10 -27.15
CA ILE A 577 -32.21 24.41 -27.13
C ILE A 577 -32.15 23.51 -25.91
N ASN A 578 -31.89 22.22 -26.09
CA ASN A 578 -31.78 21.22 -25.03
C ASN A 578 -30.38 20.58 -25.07
N PRO A 579 -29.43 21.09 -24.26
CA PRO A 579 -28.14 20.46 -24.05
C PRO A 579 -28.26 19.31 -23.03
N ASP A 580 -27.61 18.20 -23.36
CA ASP A 580 -27.39 17.02 -22.53
C ASP A 580 -25.89 16.71 -22.56
N ILE A 581 -25.16 17.27 -21.59
CA ILE A 581 -23.70 17.18 -21.50
C ILE A 581 -23.31 16.55 -20.17
N TYR A 582 -22.48 15.53 -20.24
CA TYR A 582 -21.93 14.84 -19.09
C TYR A 582 -20.47 14.48 -19.40
N VAL A 583 -19.52 15.00 -18.62
CA VAL A 583 -18.09 14.72 -18.79
C VAL A 583 -17.50 14.41 -17.43
N ARG A 584 -17.01 13.19 -17.24
CA ARG A 584 -16.36 12.77 -16.00
C ARG A 584 -14.96 12.25 -16.30
N GLY A 585 -14.04 12.50 -15.38
CA GLY A 585 -12.68 12.00 -15.43
C GLY A 585 -12.00 12.20 -14.09
N GLY A 586 -10.78 11.72 -13.95
CA GLY A 586 -10.07 11.80 -12.69
C GLY A 586 -8.66 11.27 -12.77
N PHE A 587 -8.05 11.22 -11.59
CA PHE A 587 -6.73 10.65 -11.40
C PHE A 587 -6.83 9.59 -10.30
N ASP A 588 -6.30 8.39 -10.55
CA ASP A 588 -6.39 7.24 -9.65
C ASP A 588 -5.04 6.56 -9.38
N THR A 589 -5.03 5.63 -8.42
CA THR A 589 -3.82 4.93 -7.98
C THR A 589 -3.20 3.98 -9.00
N PHE A 590 -3.74 3.82 -10.22
CA PHE A 590 -3.21 2.87 -11.20
C PHE A 590 -1.77 3.19 -11.60
N GLY A 591 -1.52 4.41 -12.07
CA GLY A 591 -0.19 4.84 -12.51
C GLY A 591 0.84 4.88 -11.38
N LEU A 592 0.40 5.30 -10.18
CA LEU A 592 1.20 5.22 -8.96
C LEU A 592 1.56 3.75 -8.64
N ARG A 593 0.61 2.81 -8.73
CA ARG A 593 0.82 1.38 -8.49
C ARG A 593 1.79 0.79 -9.52
N GLN A 594 1.64 1.10 -10.80
CA GLN A 594 2.59 0.69 -11.84
C GLN A 594 4.01 1.17 -11.48
N SER A 595 4.18 2.48 -11.30
CA SER A 595 5.48 3.10 -11.01
C SER A 595 6.17 2.52 -9.75
N VAL A 596 5.45 2.24 -8.64
CA VAL A 596 6.07 1.64 -7.44
C VAL A 596 6.28 0.11 -7.50
N THR A 597 5.68 -0.59 -8.46
CA THR A 597 5.79 -2.05 -8.62
C THR A 597 6.73 -2.47 -9.74
N ASP A 598 7.02 -1.59 -10.70
CA ASP A 598 8.02 -1.86 -11.73
C ASP A 598 9.42 -2.05 -11.11
N PRO A 599 10.26 -3.00 -11.60
CA PRO A 599 11.66 -3.13 -11.20
C PRO A 599 12.52 -1.89 -11.46
N THR A 600 12.07 -1.02 -12.38
CA THR A 600 12.68 0.21 -12.86
C THR A 600 11.65 1.36 -12.86
N PRO A 601 11.26 1.88 -11.67
CA PRO A 601 10.22 2.91 -11.54
C PRO A 601 10.37 4.12 -12.48
N ASP A 602 9.46 4.28 -13.45
CA ASP A 602 9.37 5.49 -14.27
C ASP A 602 8.34 6.47 -13.68
N ILE A 603 8.75 7.73 -13.54
CA ILE A 603 7.88 8.85 -13.18
C ILE A 603 6.82 9.14 -14.27
N GLY A 604 7.05 8.66 -15.50
CA GLY A 604 6.09 8.68 -16.60
C GLY A 604 4.82 7.88 -16.29
N ASP A 605 4.94 6.72 -15.63
CA ASP A 605 3.81 5.82 -15.36
C ASP A 605 2.76 6.42 -14.43
N ILE A 606 3.12 7.40 -13.59
CA ILE A 606 2.16 8.18 -12.79
C ILE A 606 1.00 8.65 -13.67
N ARG A 607 1.29 9.12 -14.89
CA ARG A 607 0.29 9.66 -15.83
C ARG A 607 -0.78 8.65 -16.24
N ASN A 608 -0.48 7.35 -16.19
CA ASN A 608 -1.44 6.28 -16.48
C ASN A 608 -2.60 6.22 -15.46
N GLY A 609 -2.46 6.92 -14.33
CA GLY A 609 -3.56 7.19 -13.40
C GLY A 609 -4.62 8.16 -13.93
N LEU A 610 -4.34 8.94 -14.99
CA LEU A 610 -5.33 9.86 -15.60
C LEU A 610 -6.35 9.08 -16.45
N TRP A 611 -7.63 9.20 -16.09
CA TRP A 611 -8.73 8.49 -16.72
C TRP A 611 -9.90 9.40 -17.10
N LEU A 612 -10.67 8.99 -18.10
CA LEU A 612 -11.95 9.56 -18.52
C LEU A 612 -13.05 8.50 -18.41
N ASP A 613 -14.26 8.92 -18.04
CA ASP A 613 -15.44 8.05 -17.98
C ASP A 613 -15.90 7.73 -19.42
N PRO A 614 -15.97 6.44 -19.83
CA PRO A 614 -16.41 6.04 -21.16
C PRO A 614 -17.84 6.49 -21.50
N THR A 615 -18.67 6.79 -20.50
CA THR A 615 -20.04 7.29 -20.68
C THR A 615 -20.12 8.81 -20.86
N SER A 616 -18.98 9.52 -20.86
CA SER A 616 -18.94 10.96 -21.17
C SER A 616 -19.51 11.24 -22.56
N HIS A 617 -20.30 12.31 -22.72
CA HIS A 617 -20.90 12.75 -23.97
C HIS A 617 -21.27 14.23 -23.92
N ALA A 618 -21.40 14.86 -25.08
CA ALA A 618 -22.00 16.18 -25.23
C ALA A 618 -23.03 16.14 -26.36
N ARG A 619 -24.29 16.43 -26.05
CA ARG A 619 -25.39 16.50 -27.02
C ARG A 619 -26.05 17.87 -26.92
N VAL A 620 -26.40 18.45 -28.05
CA VAL A 620 -27.13 19.71 -28.15
C VAL A 620 -28.14 19.57 -29.27
N GLN A 621 -29.40 19.39 -28.90
CA GLN A 621 -30.53 19.46 -29.81
C GLN A 621 -31.17 20.84 -29.74
N GLY A 622 -31.70 21.35 -30.84
CA GLY A 622 -32.41 22.62 -30.84
C GLY A 622 -33.20 22.92 -32.11
N PHE A 623 -34.03 23.95 -32.02
CA PHE A 623 -34.84 24.48 -33.09
C PHE A 623 -34.92 26.01 -32.96
N GLY A 624 -34.50 26.74 -33.99
CA GLY A 624 -34.65 28.19 -34.10
C GLY A 624 -35.57 28.55 -35.26
N GLY A 625 -36.74 29.15 -34.97
CA GLY A 625 -37.78 29.38 -35.97
C GLY A 625 -38.41 30.77 -35.94
N LEU A 626 -38.80 31.24 -37.12
CA LEU A 626 -39.56 32.46 -37.37
C LEU A 626 -40.97 32.08 -37.81
N GLY A 627 -41.99 32.55 -37.09
CA GLY A 627 -43.38 32.28 -37.43
C GLY A 627 -44.31 33.46 -37.15
N PRO A 628 -45.17 33.87 -38.10
CA PRO A 628 -46.36 34.64 -37.74
C PRO A 628 -47.27 33.81 -36.84
N VAL A 629 -47.86 34.48 -35.86
CA VAL A 629 -48.85 33.92 -34.94
C VAL A 629 -50.24 34.42 -35.35
N PHE A 630 -51.17 33.50 -35.60
CA PHE A 630 -52.54 33.83 -36.03
C PHE A 630 -53.54 33.44 -34.93
N GLY A 631 -53.76 34.34 -33.98
CA GLY A 631 -54.52 34.09 -32.76
C GLY A 631 -55.88 34.81 -32.68
N THR A 632 -56.90 34.05 -32.27
CA THR A 632 -57.96 34.57 -31.39
C THR A 632 -57.73 33.98 -30.00
N GLY A 633 -58.16 34.64 -28.92
CA GLY A 633 -57.89 34.22 -27.53
C GLY A 633 -58.51 32.88 -27.06
N VAL A 634 -58.89 32.01 -27.99
CA VAL A 634 -59.40 30.64 -27.79
C VAL A 634 -58.72 29.64 -28.75
N LEU A 635 -58.15 30.13 -29.86
CA LEU A 635 -57.59 29.33 -30.96
C LEU A 635 -56.49 30.13 -31.69
N GLU A 636 -55.26 29.61 -31.63
CA GLU A 636 -54.04 30.20 -32.17
C GLU A 636 -53.36 29.21 -33.12
N PHE A 637 -53.12 29.62 -34.36
CA PHE A 637 -52.37 28.84 -35.36
C PHE A 637 -50.95 29.41 -35.48
N THR A 638 -49.96 28.52 -35.48
CA THR A 638 -48.55 28.88 -35.70
C THR A 638 -48.01 28.18 -36.94
N LEU A 639 -47.45 28.98 -37.85
CA LEU A 639 -46.73 28.49 -39.03
C LEU A 639 -45.30 29.01 -38.92
N GLN A 640 -44.36 28.15 -38.56
CA GLN A 640 -43.01 28.54 -38.17
C GLN A 640 -41.98 27.86 -39.07
N GLY A 641 -41.38 28.64 -39.98
CA GLY A 641 -40.22 28.21 -40.75
C GLY A 641 -38.98 28.32 -39.86
N GLY A 642 -38.23 27.24 -39.70
CA GLY A 642 -37.09 27.21 -38.79
C GLY A 642 -35.99 26.27 -39.20
N VAL A 643 -34.95 26.26 -38.38
CA VAL A 643 -33.77 25.43 -38.50
C VAL A 643 -33.70 24.56 -37.25
N THR A 644 -33.83 23.25 -37.46
CA THR A 644 -33.49 22.22 -36.46
C THR A 644 -31.99 21.99 -36.49
N ALA A 645 -31.38 21.69 -35.34
CA ALA A 645 -30.03 21.17 -35.27
C ALA A 645 -29.95 20.05 -34.21
N ASP A 646 -29.21 19.00 -34.51
CA ASP A 646 -28.81 17.97 -33.55
C ASP A 646 -27.31 17.78 -33.68
N PHE A 647 -26.57 18.03 -32.60
CA PHE A 647 -25.13 17.81 -32.52
C PHE A 647 -24.80 16.88 -31.37
N ARG A 648 -23.97 15.87 -31.63
CA ARG A 648 -23.62 14.82 -30.68
C ARG A 648 -22.13 14.47 -30.77
N ALA A 649 -21.44 14.58 -29.66
CA ALA A 649 -20.06 14.14 -29.47
C ALA A 649 -19.97 13.04 -28.40
N ASP A 650 -19.35 11.91 -28.74
CA ASP A 650 -19.08 10.79 -27.82
C ASP A 650 -17.63 10.28 -28.03
N PRO A 651 -17.03 9.61 -27.03
CA PRO A 651 -15.80 8.84 -27.20
C PRO A 651 -15.94 7.77 -28.28
N VAL A 652 -14.85 7.53 -28.99
CA VAL A 652 -14.77 6.61 -30.14
C VAL A 652 -15.14 5.18 -29.71
N PRO A 653 -16.23 4.57 -30.24
CA PRO A 653 -16.75 3.28 -29.76
C PRO A 653 -15.74 2.12 -29.82
N GLU A 654 -14.87 2.12 -30.82
CA GLU A 654 -13.82 1.13 -31.00
C GLU A 654 -12.86 1.12 -29.80
N ILE A 655 -12.54 2.29 -29.23
CA ILE A 655 -11.69 2.40 -28.04
C ILE A 655 -12.39 1.76 -26.84
N ILE A 656 -13.67 2.12 -26.60
CA ILE A 656 -14.47 1.58 -25.48
C ILE A 656 -14.54 0.05 -25.55
N SER A 657 -14.70 -0.51 -26.74
CA SER A 657 -14.80 -1.96 -26.96
C SER A 657 -13.51 -2.74 -26.66
N ALA A 658 -12.37 -2.07 -26.55
CA ALA A 658 -11.05 -2.65 -26.35
C ALA A 658 -10.43 -2.38 -24.96
N LEU A 659 -11.14 -1.67 -24.07
CA LEU A 659 -10.61 -1.26 -22.76
C LEU A 659 -10.35 -2.46 -21.82
N PRO A 660 -9.17 -2.53 -21.16
CA PRO A 660 -8.93 -3.46 -20.05
C PRO A 660 -9.81 -3.16 -18.82
N ASP A 661 -10.21 -1.90 -18.62
CA ASP A 661 -11.13 -1.44 -17.58
C ASP A 661 -12.33 -0.75 -18.26
N PRO A 662 -13.49 -1.42 -18.44
CA PRO A 662 -14.64 -0.85 -19.14
C PRO A 662 -15.33 0.30 -18.39
N SER A 663 -14.80 0.72 -17.22
CA SER A 663 -15.23 1.91 -16.49
C SER A 663 -14.33 3.14 -16.68
N LYS A 664 -13.15 2.98 -17.31
CA LYS A 664 -12.12 4.03 -17.38
C LYS A 664 -11.27 3.97 -18.66
N ILE A 665 -11.38 4.98 -19.53
CA ILE A 665 -10.43 5.22 -20.62
C ILE A 665 -9.17 5.86 -20.03
N ARG A 666 -8.01 5.20 -20.09
CA ARG A 666 -6.73 5.74 -19.60
C ARG A 666 -6.02 6.53 -20.68
N VAL A 667 -5.91 7.84 -20.44
CA VAL A 667 -5.50 8.84 -21.45
C VAL A 667 -4.10 8.56 -22.02
N PHE A 668 -3.20 8.03 -21.20
CA PHE A 668 -1.81 7.75 -21.58
C PHE A 668 -1.54 6.28 -21.96
N ILE A 669 -2.55 5.42 -22.02
CA ILE A 669 -2.40 4.02 -22.48
C ILE A 669 -3.35 3.76 -23.65
N ASP A 670 -4.67 3.75 -23.37
CA ASP A 670 -5.69 3.26 -24.31
C ASP A 670 -5.83 4.19 -25.53
N LEU A 671 -5.52 5.48 -25.36
CA LEU A 671 -5.59 6.47 -26.44
C LEU A 671 -4.30 6.57 -27.28
N GLN A 672 -3.15 6.03 -26.87
CA GLN A 672 -1.88 6.28 -27.60
C GLN A 672 -1.95 5.90 -29.09
N ASN A 673 -2.72 4.85 -29.40
CA ASN A 673 -2.87 4.28 -30.74
C ASN A 673 -4.09 4.81 -31.52
N SER A 674 -4.97 5.63 -30.91
CA SER A 674 -6.12 6.21 -31.61
C SER A 674 -5.82 7.64 -32.08
N PRO A 675 -5.96 7.97 -33.39
CA PRO A 675 -5.88 9.34 -33.87
C PRO A 675 -7.10 10.21 -33.49
N LYS A 676 -8.18 9.60 -32.99
CA LYS A 676 -9.46 10.26 -32.65
C LYS A 676 -9.73 10.19 -31.15
N LEU A 677 -10.15 11.29 -30.54
CA LEU A 677 -10.56 11.36 -29.12
C LEU A 677 -12.08 11.25 -28.96
N LEU A 678 -12.81 12.06 -29.72
CA LEU A 678 -14.27 12.06 -29.82
C LEU A 678 -14.67 12.00 -31.30
N VAL A 679 -15.80 11.37 -31.61
CA VAL A 679 -16.49 11.55 -32.90
C VAL A 679 -17.54 12.63 -32.71
N ILE A 680 -17.64 13.58 -33.65
CA ILE A 680 -18.68 14.62 -33.67
C ILE A 680 -19.62 14.32 -34.85
N THR A 681 -20.84 13.96 -34.52
CA THR A 681 -21.93 13.72 -35.49
C THR A 681 -22.99 14.80 -35.36
N GLY A 682 -23.73 15.07 -36.44
CA GLY A 682 -24.92 15.93 -36.36
C GLY A 682 -25.53 16.33 -37.68
N SER A 683 -26.68 16.98 -37.61
CA SER A 683 -27.35 17.63 -38.75
C SER A 683 -27.82 19.05 -38.39
N VAL A 684 -27.99 19.86 -39.43
CA VAL A 684 -28.70 21.14 -39.39
C VAL A 684 -29.68 21.13 -40.56
N ASP A 685 -30.96 21.18 -40.26
CA ASP A 685 -32.04 20.86 -41.21
C ASP A 685 -33.07 21.99 -41.20
N ILE A 686 -33.49 22.50 -42.36
CA ILE A 686 -34.67 23.38 -42.41
C ILE A 686 -35.91 22.52 -42.16
N ALA A 687 -36.82 23.01 -41.32
CA ALA A 687 -38.11 22.40 -41.03
C ALA A 687 -39.23 23.46 -41.03
N LEU A 688 -40.40 23.10 -41.54
CA LEU A 688 -41.62 23.92 -41.43
C LEU A 688 -42.53 23.33 -40.34
N ARG A 689 -42.51 23.95 -39.16
CA ARG A 689 -43.37 23.57 -38.03
C ARG A 689 -44.77 24.17 -38.18
N LEU A 690 -45.78 23.32 -38.11
CA LEU A 690 -47.20 23.67 -38.08
C LEU A 690 -47.75 23.34 -36.69
N GLY A 691 -48.19 24.35 -35.94
CA GLY A 691 -48.79 24.21 -34.62
C GLY A 691 -50.21 24.74 -34.54
N VAL A 692 -51.00 24.16 -33.64
CA VAL A 692 -52.33 24.66 -33.28
C VAL A 692 -52.46 24.65 -31.77
N ARG A 693 -52.73 25.81 -31.17
CA ARG A 693 -52.89 26.03 -29.73
C ARG A 693 -54.36 26.32 -29.46
N ILE A 694 -55.04 25.42 -28.76
CA ILE A 694 -56.49 25.47 -28.51
C ILE A 694 -56.73 25.51 -27.01
N GLY A 695 -57.22 26.63 -26.48
CA GLY A 695 -57.37 26.85 -25.05
C GLY A 695 -57.48 28.33 -24.70
N VAL A 696 -57.50 28.63 -23.41
CA VAL A 696 -57.58 30.01 -22.90
C VAL A 696 -56.42 30.31 -21.95
N ASP A 697 -55.83 31.48 -22.12
CA ASP A 697 -54.84 32.01 -21.16
C ASP A 697 -55.57 32.55 -19.92
N THR A 698 -55.18 32.03 -18.75
CA THR A 698 -55.75 32.40 -17.45
C THR A 698 -54.72 33.15 -16.60
N PRO A 699 -55.11 33.83 -15.51
CA PRO A 699 -54.17 34.44 -14.56
C PRO A 699 -53.20 33.45 -13.87
N LEU A 700 -53.35 32.13 -14.10
CA LEU A 700 -52.48 31.07 -13.60
C LEU A 700 -51.70 30.35 -14.73
N GLY A 701 -51.77 30.87 -15.96
CA GLY A 701 -51.18 30.27 -17.17
C GLY A 701 -52.22 29.71 -18.14
N PHE A 702 -51.73 29.13 -19.23
CA PHE A 702 -52.55 28.54 -20.30
C PHE A 702 -53.27 27.26 -19.85
N VAL A 703 -54.53 27.10 -20.27
CA VAL A 703 -55.28 25.84 -20.12
C VAL A 703 -55.82 25.43 -21.49
N GLY A 704 -55.22 24.40 -22.08
CA GLY A 704 -55.54 23.94 -23.44
C GLY A 704 -54.67 22.79 -23.94
N ILE A 705 -54.62 22.63 -25.26
CA ILE A 705 -53.86 21.59 -25.98
C ILE A 705 -53.05 22.24 -27.11
N GLU A 706 -51.78 21.83 -27.26
CA GLU A 706 -50.82 22.42 -28.22
C GLU A 706 -50.17 21.35 -29.14
N PRO A 707 -50.93 20.64 -30.00
CA PRO A 707 -50.33 19.82 -31.05
C PRO A 707 -49.46 20.65 -32.01
N SER A 708 -48.29 20.11 -32.36
CA SER A 708 -47.45 20.61 -33.45
C SER A 708 -46.88 19.46 -34.29
N TYR A 709 -46.54 19.76 -35.54
CA TYR A 709 -46.13 18.79 -36.55
C TYR A 709 -45.11 19.41 -37.51
N ASP A 710 -44.02 18.70 -37.78
CA ASP A 710 -42.92 19.23 -38.60
C ASP A 710 -42.96 18.65 -40.02
N TYR A 711 -42.87 19.53 -41.03
CA TYR A 711 -42.93 19.20 -42.45
C TYR A 711 -41.66 19.61 -43.18
N GLY A 712 -41.24 18.78 -44.15
CA GLY A 712 -40.24 19.14 -45.15
C GLY A 712 -38.84 19.38 -44.59
N LEU A 713 -38.20 18.34 -44.07
CA LEU A 713 -36.79 18.38 -43.70
C LEU A 713 -35.91 18.53 -44.95
N VAL A 714 -35.04 19.55 -44.95
CA VAL A 714 -33.98 19.73 -45.96
C VAL A 714 -32.65 19.96 -45.24
N ASP A 715 -31.78 18.96 -45.31
CA ASP A 715 -30.42 18.97 -44.76
C ASP A 715 -29.61 20.14 -45.35
N LEU A 716 -29.23 21.11 -44.51
CA LEU A 716 -28.27 22.17 -44.86
C LEU A 716 -26.84 21.74 -44.60
N LEU A 717 -26.63 20.96 -43.54
CA LEU A 717 -25.33 20.50 -43.08
C LEU A 717 -25.50 19.13 -42.43
N ARG A 718 -24.57 18.20 -42.74
CA ARG A 718 -24.28 17.06 -41.89
C ARG A 718 -22.83 17.16 -41.43
N LEU A 719 -22.59 16.90 -40.16
CA LEU A 719 -21.25 16.76 -39.60
C LEU A 719 -20.96 15.29 -39.32
N GLU A 720 -19.81 14.82 -39.78
CA GLU A 720 -19.19 13.54 -39.39
C GLU A 720 -17.69 13.81 -39.20
N GLU A 721 -17.40 14.62 -38.19
CA GLU A 721 -16.07 15.12 -37.85
C GLU A 721 -15.49 14.35 -36.65
N TYR A 722 -14.23 14.63 -36.31
CA TYR A 722 -13.63 14.07 -35.10
C TYR A 722 -12.71 15.07 -34.41
N VAL A 723 -12.65 14.99 -33.08
CA VAL A 723 -11.62 15.70 -32.30
C VAL A 723 -10.31 14.92 -32.46
N PRO A 724 -9.24 15.52 -33.03
CA PRO A 724 -7.94 14.88 -33.11
C PRO A 724 -7.42 14.60 -31.69
N ASN A 725 -6.89 13.40 -31.46
CA ASN A 725 -6.36 13.05 -30.16
C ASN A 725 -4.97 13.69 -29.94
N PRO A 726 -4.80 14.61 -28.96
CA PRO A 726 -3.50 15.23 -28.69
C PRO A 726 -2.49 14.28 -28.03
N PHE A 727 -2.94 13.09 -27.59
CA PHE A 727 -2.11 12.03 -27.02
C PHE A 727 -1.73 10.94 -28.04
N TYR A 728 -2.14 11.09 -29.30
CA TYR A 728 -1.82 10.14 -30.37
C TYR A 728 -0.35 10.21 -30.76
N LEU A 729 0.39 9.13 -30.49
CA LEU A 729 1.76 8.97 -30.96
C LEU A 729 1.74 8.40 -32.37
N ALA A 730 1.49 9.27 -33.35
CA ALA A 730 1.49 8.91 -34.77
C ALA A 730 2.75 8.10 -35.12
N PRO A 731 2.61 6.87 -35.66
CA PRO A 731 3.76 6.01 -35.92
C PRO A 731 4.68 6.70 -36.93
N SER A 732 5.87 7.11 -36.46
CA SER A 732 6.84 7.82 -37.30
C SER A 732 7.17 6.95 -38.52
N PRO A 733 6.88 7.39 -39.76
CA PRO A 733 7.04 6.54 -40.93
C PRO A 733 8.52 6.24 -41.16
N ILE A 734 8.94 5.02 -40.81
CA ILE A 734 10.34 4.58 -40.83
C ILE A 734 10.94 4.75 -42.23
N ALA A 735 10.13 4.49 -43.25
CA ALA A 735 10.44 4.74 -44.65
C ALA A 735 9.23 5.31 -45.40
N SER A 736 9.48 6.10 -46.44
CA SER A 736 8.50 6.50 -47.45
C SER A 736 9.14 6.48 -48.83
N LEU A 737 8.54 5.76 -49.77
CA LEU A 737 9.01 5.66 -51.16
C LEU A 737 8.12 6.53 -52.05
N ASP A 738 8.68 7.57 -52.65
CA ASP A 738 8.00 8.33 -53.70
C ASP A 738 7.80 7.43 -54.93
N PRO A 739 6.56 7.13 -55.34
CA PRO A 739 6.30 6.22 -56.46
C PRO A 739 6.68 6.82 -57.82
N ASN A 740 6.81 8.14 -57.93
CA ASN A 740 7.15 8.85 -59.16
C ASN A 740 8.67 9.06 -59.28
N THR A 741 9.32 9.60 -58.25
CA THR A 741 10.78 9.88 -58.29
C THR A 741 11.65 8.69 -57.86
N LYS A 742 11.04 7.62 -57.32
CA LYS A 742 11.69 6.42 -56.75
C LYS A 742 12.65 6.70 -55.60
N VAL A 743 12.52 7.85 -54.94
CA VAL A 743 13.35 8.22 -53.78
C VAL A 743 12.79 7.57 -52.51
N LEU A 744 13.62 6.73 -51.86
CA LEU A 744 13.32 6.12 -50.57
C LEU A 744 13.81 7.04 -49.43
N THR A 745 12.90 7.82 -48.87
CA THR A 745 13.19 8.67 -47.71
C THR A 745 13.11 7.83 -46.42
N LEU A 746 14.05 7.99 -45.50
CA LEU A 746 14.16 7.17 -44.28
C LEU A 746 14.21 8.06 -43.04
N ASN A 747 13.36 7.79 -42.03
CA ASN A 747 13.44 8.47 -40.74
C ASN A 747 14.41 7.72 -39.81
N LEU A 748 15.64 8.22 -39.71
CA LEU A 748 16.67 7.70 -38.82
C LEU A 748 16.97 8.68 -37.68
N GLY A 749 17.41 8.15 -36.54
CA GLY A 749 17.77 8.92 -35.35
C GLY A 749 16.68 9.02 -34.26
N SER A 750 17.08 9.39 -33.05
CA SER A 750 16.20 9.44 -31.87
C SER A 750 15.34 10.70 -31.81
N LEU A 751 14.19 10.61 -31.14
CA LEU A 751 13.21 11.70 -31.01
C LEU A 751 13.83 13.01 -30.47
N ALA A 752 14.69 12.91 -29.45
CA ALA A 752 15.42 14.05 -28.90
C ALA A 752 16.31 14.79 -29.93
N ARG A 753 16.93 14.05 -30.88
CA ARG A 753 17.70 14.65 -31.98
C ARG A 753 16.82 15.24 -33.10
N ARG A 754 15.52 14.95 -33.14
CA ARG A 754 14.54 15.61 -34.03
C ARG A 754 14.05 16.91 -33.40
N GLN A 755 13.64 16.86 -32.14
CA GLN A 755 13.22 18.04 -31.36
C GLN A 755 14.34 19.09 -31.26
N ALA A 756 15.58 18.70 -31.00
CA ALA A 756 16.74 19.60 -30.96
C ALA A 756 17.08 20.26 -32.32
N ARG A 757 16.48 19.80 -33.43
CA ARG A 757 16.59 20.40 -34.77
C ARG A 757 15.34 21.19 -35.18
N GLY A 758 14.35 21.34 -34.28
CA GLY A 758 13.07 22.00 -34.59
C GLY A 758 12.14 21.19 -35.51
N ILE A 759 12.37 19.88 -35.65
CA ILE A 759 11.60 18.99 -36.53
C ILE A 759 10.43 18.38 -35.75
N GLU A 760 9.20 18.58 -36.23
CA GLU A 760 8.01 17.98 -35.64
C GLU A 760 7.98 16.43 -35.80
N VAL A 761 7.21 15.73 -34.96
CA VAL A 761 7.21 14.24 -34.93
C VAL A 761 6.65 13.62 -36.21
N ASN A 762 5.75 14.32 -36.90
CA ASN A 762 5.19 14.00 -38.22
C ASN A 762 6.12 14.40 -39.39
N GLN A 763 7.09 15.30 -39.20
CA GLN A 763 7.94 15.82 -40.28
C GLN A 763 9.13 14.89 -40.58
N ILE A 764 9.29 14.57 -41.86
CA ILE A 764 10.38 13.72 -42.38
C ILE A 764 11.54 14.62 -42.82
N ASN A 765 12.77 14.34 -42.35
CA ASN A 765 13.91 15.27 -42.53
C ASN A 765 15.09 14.69 -43.34
N GLU A 766 15.31 13.38 -43.33
CA GLU A 766 16.54 12.78 -43.88
C GLU A 766 16.27 12.03 -45.19
N GLN A 767 16.62 12.66 -46.32
CA GLN A 767 16.41 12.13 -47.67
C GLN A 767 17.66 11.37 -48.17
N TYR A 768 17.48 10.08 -48.49
CA TYR A 768 18.52 9.24 -49.09
C TYR A 768 18.13 8.85 -50.52
N ARG A 769 18.92 9.30 -51.50
CA ARG A 769 18.60 9.08 -52.91
C ARG A 769 19.19 7.76 -53.43
N ILE A 770 18.46 6.66 -53.26
CA ILE A 770 18.83 5.37 -53.86
C ILE A 770 18.56 5.39 -55.37
N SER A 771 19.54 5.80 -56.16
CA SER A 771 19.55 5.58 -57.60
C SER A 771 19.96 4.14 -57.91
N ARG A 772 19.10 3.37 -58.58
CA ARG A 772 19.51 2.09 -59.19
C ARG A 772 20.53 2.38 -60.28
N ILE A 773 21.79 2.02 -60.05
CA ILE A 773 22.77 1.90 -61.13
C ILE A 773 22.33 0.70 -61.97
N SER A 774 21.85 0.98 -63.18
CA SER A 774 21.69 -0.03 -64.22
C SER A 774 22.95 -0.05 -65.07
N ASP A 775 23.92 -0.84 -64.65
CA ASP A 775 24.84 -1.45 -65.61
C ASP A 775 24.03 -2.38 -66.54
N ASN A 776 24.52 -2.57 -67.77
CA ASN A 776 23.76 -3.17 -68.90
C ASN A 776 23.17 -4.56 -68.62
#